data_AF-A0A0X3PDT5-F1
#
_entry.id   AF-A0A0X3PDT5-F1
#
_cell.length_a   1.000
_cell.length_b   1.000
_cell.length_c   1.000
_cell.angle_alpha   90.00
_cell.angle_beta   90.00
_cell.angle_gamma   90.00
#
_symmetry.space_group_name_H-M   'P 1'
#
loop_
_entity.id
_entity.type
_entity.pdbx_description
1 polymer ?
#
loop_
_entity_poly.entity_id
_entity_poly.type
_entity_poly.pdbx_seq_one_letter_code
_entity_poly.pdbx_strand_id
1 'polypeptide(L)'
;SSSKDQNFIYCALHLLTIVMTALLILGLAISIGFYFGAANVLSETMANSQANDEEVVVWLEGNSSSFSISRIMQFFTSNFGKFGSLAITSAKTNVEATVSTVKNTLLEVTLPNEISTLLTVLMTQFKVMDIREAVDEMVYAIGNMTVNSEYISSNYTPTIHTIVNKSMELELILNDTITKCSVSSLEVDGLKNNFDPKNVLPVPPNVTTMLNGTNAQLQDLKAKLDNITKELEAMKKDVMTELQNKLDLNKILDGMNNLLKSLEQQFSTVNEQVNKTITTVSGYLEEYSGSTNAVLYVLSLPCILAGIIFLSFFAVFLFEALQRHLFSFSVESPSQASAGDQSRSRVCGGGMFCISSGLLLLPVILFGLFAVVTVTVGGLLHAELCPYIAESNGINMSDYVINSKVQVIWDQVIAAQVTGEGSGTAGNDFAGIINLNAPRNPLYAIKIGCNPQNAGSTSKTGLLDQMGIDNLVNISALLESPILTEGINNAKKSLVDGIVKAKLGENIPNDTITQIKTFTVTFQNMTTLLNLSRSAKYLQEHVFKTEEIKTFANQLSSNCSVQKGKLIDLVSQLETINVASSKLRDAYDGLNNETMALNSTKLELEIEAFKKATADETSVNQTLDKPLSDFTAALLDSINKTGSEAFAKLTQSLLPCGSLYYAVKSVVFMGCGPSGLAPRVFAWGLFLSLCLFFTFFSLLSLCLLWRVQKHHAK
;
A
#
# COMPACT_ATOMS: atom_id res chain seq x y z
N SER A 1 -83.20 -25.45 49.49
CA SER A 1 -81.85 -26.01 49.28
C SER A 1 -81.63 -27.10 50.30
N SER A 2 -81.38 -28.34 49.87
CA SER A 2 -81.20 -29.48 50.78
C SER A 2 -79.85 -29.39 51.49
N SER A 3 -79.75 -29.85 52.75
CA SER A 3 -78.48 -29.93 53.49
C SER A 3 -77.39 -30.75 52.76
N LYS A 4 -77.80 -31.64 51.83
CA LYS A 4 -76.90 -32.39 50.95
C LYS A 4 -76.13 -31.51 49.96
N ASP A 5 -76.76 -30.49 49.40
CA ASP A 5 -76.12 -29.63 48.39
C ASP A 5 -75.06 -28.74 49.03
N GLN A 6 -75.30 -28.29 50.27
CA GLN A 6 -74.34 -27.50 51.04
C GLN A 6 -73.11 -28.33 51.44
N ASN A 7 -73.30 -29.55 51.97
CA ASN A 7 -72.17 -30.42 52.33
C ASN A 7 -71.31 -30.82 51.13
N PHE A 8 -71.91 -31.06 49.96
CA PHE A 8 -71.18 -31.33 48.73
C PHE A 8 -70.30 -30.15 48.31
N ILE A 9 -70.85 -28.93 48.35
CA ILE A 9 -70.12 -27.69 48.01
C ILE A 9 -68.97 -27.44 49.00
N TYR A 10 -69.20 -27.61 50.31
CA TYR A 10 -68.15 -27.42 51.32
C TYR A 10 -67.05 -28.48 51.25
N CYS A 11 -67.39 -29.75 51.00
CA CYS A 11 -66.42 -30.82 50.81
C CYS A 11 -65.56 -30.60 49.54
N ALA A 12 -66.19 -30.24 48.42
CA ALA A 12 -65.49 -29.93 47.18
C ALA A 12 -64.56 -28.72 47.33
N LEU A 13 -65.03 -27.65 47.98
CA LEU A 13 -64.23 -26.46 48.27
C LEU A 13 -63.05 -26.79 49.20
N HIS A 14 -63.26 -27.60 50.22
CA HIS A 14 -62.22 -28.02 51.16
C HIS A 14 -61.15 -28.87 50.47
N LEU A 15 -61.55 -29.87 49.67
CA LEU A 15 -60.64 -30.70 48.88
C LEU A 15 -59.84 -29.87 47.87
N LEU A 16 -60.51 -28.93 47.18
CA LEU A 16 -59.86 -27.99 46.27
C LEU A 16 -58.82 -27.14 47.01
N THR A 17 -59.15 -26.55 48.16
CA THR A 17 -58.20 -25.74 48.94
C THR A 17 -57.01 -26.55 49.47
N ILE A 18 -57.19 -27.83 49.82
CA ILE A 18 -56.08 -28.70 50.23
C ILE A 18 -55.15 -29.01 49.06
N VAL A 19 -55.70 -29.40 47.91
CA VAL A 19 -54.89 -29.68 46.70
C VAL A 19 -54.14 -28.42 46.27
N MET A 20 -54.81 -27.27 46.24
CA MET A 20 -54.18 -25.99 45.91
C MET A 20 -53.08 -25.63 46.92
N THR A 21 -53.31 -25.79 48.22
CA THR A 21 -52.29 -25.53 49.25
C THR A 21 -51.09 -26.46 49.09
N ALA A 22 -51.30 -27.75 48.82
CA ALA A 22 -50.22 -28.70 48.59
C ALA A 22 -49.38 -28.35 47.35
N LEU A 23 -50.03 -27.96 46.24
CA LEU A 23 -49.35 -27.53 45.02
C LEU A 23 -48.55 -26.24 45.24
N LEU A 24 -49.07 -25.28 46.00
CA LEU A 24 -48.38 -24.02 46.32
C LEU A 24 -47.16 -24.24 47.22
N ILE A 25 -47.26 -25.13 48.22
CA ILE A 25 -46.12 -25.51 49.08
C ILE A 25 -45.06 -26.28 48.28
N LEU A 26 -45.47 -27.17 47.37
CA LEU A 26 -44.54 -27.86 46.46
C LEU A 26 -43.84 -26.87 45.52
N GLY A 27 -44.59 -25.92 44.94
CA GLY A 27 -44.04 -24.84 44.13
C GLY A 27 -43.04 -23.97 44.89
N LEU A 28 -43.31 -23.68 46.17
CA LEU A 28 -42.37 -22.98 47.06
C LEU A 28 -41.07 -23.78 47.24
N ALA A 29 -41.15 -25.08 47.54
CA ALA A 29 -39.98 -25.93 47.74
C ALA A 29 -39.10 -26.00 46.47
N ILE A 30 -39.73 -26.16 45.30
CA ILE A 30 -39.03 -26.18 44.00
C ILE A 30 -38.36 -24.82 43.74
N SER A 31 -39.06 -23.71 43.98
CA SER A 31 -38.54 -22.36 43.77
C SER A 31 -37.33 -22.07 44.67
N ILE A 32 -37.35 -22.54 45.92
CA ILE A 32 -36.22 -22.44 46.85
C ILE A 32 -35.01 -23.20 46.31
N GLY A 33 -35.21 -24.40 45.76
CA GLY A 33 -34.13 -25.18 45.13
C GLY A 33 -33.47 -24.44 43.96
N PHE A 34 -34.26 -23.89 43.04
CA PHE A 34 -33.73 -23.10 41.92
C PHE A 34 -33.09 -21.79 42.36
N TYR A 35 -33.62 -21.14 43.39
CA TYR A 35 -33.02 -19.95 43.98
C TYR A 35 -31.59 -20.23 44.48
N PHE A 36 -31.39 -21.31 45.23
CA PHE A 36 -30.05 -21.69 45.71
C PHE A 36 -29.09 -22.01 44.57
N GLY A 37 -29.57 -22.67 43.51
CA GLY A 37 -28.79 -22.90 42.30
C GLY A 37 -28.34 -21.59 41.63
N ALA A 38 -29.27 -20.65 41.42
CA ALA A 38 -28.96 -19.35 40.83
C ALA A 38 -28.05 -18.49 41.73
N ALA A 39 -28.27 -18.52 43.05
CA ALA A 39 -27.41 -17.84 44.03
C ALA A 39 -25.99 -18.42 44.04
N ASN A 40 -25.82 -19.74 43.93
CA ASN A 40 -24.50 -20.36 43.85
C ASN A 40 -23.74 -19.95 42.57
N VAL A 41 -24.42 -20.00 41.42
CA VAL A 41 -23.84 -19.60 40.12
C VAL A 41 -23.46 -18.12 40.08
N LEU A 42 -24.21 -17.24 40.76
CA LEU A 42 -23.89 -15.82 40.89
C LEU A 42 -22.76 -15.59 41.91
N SER A 43 -22.76 -16.31 43.03
CA SER A 43 -21.68 -16.32 44.04
C SER A 43 -20.34 -16.73 43.43
N GLU A 44 -20.31 -17.78 42.61
CA GLU A 44 -19.10 -18.22 41.89
C GLU A 44 -18.54 -17.15 40.96
N THR A 45 -19.39 -16.34 40.32
CA THR A 45 -18.92 -15.23 39.44
C THR A 45 -18.27 -14.08 40.17
N MET A 46 -18.69 -13.87 41.42
CA MET A 46 -18.13 -12.82 42.28
C MET A 46 -16.91 -13.30 43.06
N ALA A 47 -16.69 -14.62 43.12
CA ALA A 47 -15.50 -15.19 43.74
C ALA A 47 -14.24 -14.88 42.90
N ASN A 48 -13.12 -14.68 43.58
CA ASN A 48 -11.83 -14.50 42.93
C ASN A 48 -11.34 -15.89 42.46
N SER A 49 -11.33 -16.15 41.14
CA SER A 49 -10.85 -17.44 40.61
C SER A 49 -9.39 -17.35 40.16
N GLN A 50 -8.66 -18.47 40.27
CA GLN A 50 -7.30 -18.63 39.75
C GLN A 50 -7.26 -19.08 38.29
N ALA A 51 -8.36 -18.91 37.54
CA ALA A 51 -8.47 -19.39 36.17
C ALA A 51 -7.39 -18.77 35.27
N ASN A 52 -6.89 -19.50 34.27
CA ASN A 52 -5.84 -19.01 33.36
C ASN A 52 -6.42 -18.31 32.12
N ASP A 53 -5.58 -17.73 31.25
CA ASP A 53 -6.05 -17.01 30.05
C ASP A 53 -6.75 -17.94 29.03
N GLU A 54 -6.34 -19.21 28.98
CA GLU A 54 -6.89 -20.22 28.07
C GLU A 54 -8.33 -20.58 28.47
N GLU A 55 -8.60 -20.72 29.76
CA GLU A 55 -9.93 -20.96 30.30
C GLU A 55 -10.90 -19.81 30.01
N VAL A 56 -10.42 -18.56 29.99
CA VAL A 56 -11.24 -17.39 29.58
C VAL A 56 -11.57 -17.47 28.10
N VAL A 57 -10.64 -17.89 27.24
CA VAL A 57 -10.88 -18.06 25.80
C VAL A 57 -11.90 -19.18 25.55
N VAL A 58 -11.77 -20.33 26.22
CA VAL A 58 -12.73 -21.44 26.15
C VAL A 58 -14.14 -20.97 26.58
N TRP A 59 -14.23 -20.14 27.62
CA TRP A 59 -15.49 -19.54 28.04
C TRP A 59 -16.05 -18.55 27.01
N LEU A 60 -15.22 -17.71 26.37
CA LEU A 60 -15.64 -16.78 25.31
C LEU A 60 -16.18 -17.48 24.05
N GLU A 61 -15.84 -18.75 23.86
CA GLU A 61 -16.37 -19.62 22.81
C GLU A 61 -17.70 -20.28 23.18
N GLY A 62 -18.16 -20.11 24.43
CA GLY A 62 -19.37 -20.74 24.94
C GLY A 62 -19.19 -22.18 25.42
N ASN A 63 -17.95 -22.66 25.49
CA ASN A 63 -17.62 -24.04 25.89
C ASN A 63 -17.52 -24.21 27.43
N SER A 64 -17.67 -23.13 28.19
CA SER A 64 -17.73 -23.13 29.66
C SER A 64 -18.84 -22.20 30.14
N SER A 65 -19.41 -22.51 31.31
CA SER A 65 -20.35 -21.65 32.03
C SER A 65 -19.74 -21.03 33.29
N SER A 66 -18.51 -21.37 33.68
CA SER A 66 -17.87 -20.81 34.87
C SER A 66 -16.88 -19.71 34.49
N PHE A 67 -16.98 -18.55 35.14
CA PHE A 67 -16.05 -17.43 35.01
C PHE A 67 -16.02 -16.61 36.29
N SER A 68 -14.97 -15.81 36.49
CA SER A 68 -14.87 -14.81 37.56
C SER A 68 -14.75 -13.41 36.96
N ILE A 69 -15.49 -12.44 37.51
CA ILE A 69 -15.41 -11.03 37.08
C ILE A 69 -13.98 -10.50 37.24
N SER A 70 -13.33 -10.83 38.36
CA SER A 70 -11.94 -10.43 38.63
C SER A 70 -10.99 -10.94 37.55
N ARG A 71 -11.12 -12.22 37.15
CA ARG A 71 -10.26 -12.80 36.11
C ARG A 71 -10.51 -12.17 34.74
N ILE A 72 -11.76 -11.92 34.37
CA ILE A 72 -12.08 -11.25 33.11
C ILE A 72 -11.50 -9.84 33.06
N MET A 73 -11.54 -9.10 34.17
CA MET A 73 -10.94 -7.77 34.24
C MET A 73 -9.42 -7.83 34.09
N GLN A 74 -8.75 -8.80 34.72
CA GLN A 74 -7.31 -9.02 34.49
C GLN A 74 -6.99 -9.39 33.04
N PHE A 75 -7.81 -10.26 32.43
CA PHE A 75 -7.68 -10.64 31.02
C PHE A 75 -7.87 -9.44 30.08
N PHE A 76 -8.85 -8.58 30.37
CA PHE A 76 -9.07 -7.31 29.67
C PHE A 76 -7.82 -6.43 29.74
N THR A 77 -7.31 -6.16 30.95
CA THR A 77 -6.10 -5.34 31.14
C THR A 77 -4.91 -5.90 30.39
N SER A 78 -4.65 -7.21 30.53
CA SER A 78 -3.53 -7.89 29.87
C SER A 78 -3.61 -7.73 28.35
N ASN A 79 -4.78 -7.97 27.76
CA ASN A 79 -4.97 -7.84 26.32
C ASN A 79 -4.98 -6.38 25.83
N PHE A 80 -5.51 -5.45 26.62
CA PHE A 80 -5.46 -4.01 26.32
C PHE A 80 -4.01 -3.48 26.37
N GLY A 81 -3.23 -3.87 27.37
CA GLY A 81 -1.80 -3.54 27.47
C GLY A 81 -0.98 -4.16 26.35
N LYS A 82 -1.24 -5.43 25.99
CA LYS A 82 -0.65 -6.09 24.81
C LYS A 82 -0.96 -5.31 23.52
N PHE A 83 -2.21 -4.87 23.34
CA PHE A 83 -2.59 -4.03 22.21
C PHE A 83 -1.78 -2.73 22.16
N GLY A 84 -1.69 -1.98 23.26
CA GLY A 84 -0.91 -0.73 23.31
C GLY A 84 0.57 -0.93 22.97
N SER A 85 1.20 -1.97 23.53
CA SER A 85 2.61 -2.31 23.26
C SER A 85 2.86 -2.73 21.80
N LEU A 86 1.98 -3.59 21.25
CA LEU A 86 2.05 -4.03 19.86
C LEU A 86 1.77 -2.87 18.89
N ALA A 87 0.83 -1.99 19.21
CA ALA A 87 0.52 -0.79 18.45
C ALA A 87 1.75 0.10 18.28
N ILE A 88 2.45 0.43 19.36
CA ILE A 88 3.65 1.28 19.35
C ILE A 88 4.79 0.60 18.59
N THR A 89 5.08 -0.67 18.91
CA THR A 89 6.20 -1.42 18.31
C THR A 89 6.01 -1.64 16.81
N SER A 90 4.80 -2.04 16.41
CA SER A 90 4.41 -2.20 15.00
C SER A 90 4.50 -0.86 14.27
N ALA A 91 3.99 0.21 14.86
CA ALA A 91 4.02 1.51 14.24
C ALA A 91 5.44 2.00 13.98
N LYS A 92 6.34 1.94 14.97
CA LYS A 92 7.73 2.34 14.78
C LYS A 92 8.42 1.55 13.65
N THR A 93 8.28 0.22 13.69
CA THR A 93 8.89 -0.67 12.68
C THR A 93 8.34 -0.41 11.28
N ASN A 94 7.02 -0.26 11.15
CA ASN A 94 6.39 -0.06 9.84
C ASN A 94 6.63 1.34 9.29
N VAL A 95 6.71 2.37 10.14
CA VAL A 95 7.08 3.73 9.72
C VAL A 95 8.50 3.74 9.17
N GLU A 96 9.47 3.17 9.88
CA GLU A 96 10.85 3.04 9.41
C GLU A 96 10.94 2.26 8.08
N ALA A 97 10.22 1.14 7.97
CA ALA A 97 10.18 0.33 6.75
C ALA A 97 9.52 1.06 5.58
N THR A 98 8.45 1.83 5.83
CA THR A 98 7.74 2.61 4.82
C THR A 98 8.61 3.75 4.30
N VAL A 99 9.25 4.51 5.20
CA VAL A 99 10.17 5.58 4.79
C VAL A 99 11.37 5.01 4.04
N SER A 100 11.92 3.88 4.47
CA SER A 100 12.99 3.18 3.72
C SER A 100 12.53 2.76 2.32
N THR A 101 11.31 2.21 2.20
CA THR A 101 10.73 1.83 0.90
C THR A 101 10.54 3.04 -0.01
N VAL A 102 9.92 4.11 0.50
CA VAL A 102 9.73 5.36 -0.25
C VAL A 102 11.08 5.94 -0.65
N LYS A 103 12.06 5.99 0.26
CA LYS A 103 13.41 6.46 -0.04
C LYS A 103 14.07 5.67 -1.16
N ASN A 104 14.12 4.34 -1.02
CA ASN A 104 14.83 3.49 -1.98
C ASN A 104 14.12 3.49 -3.35
N THR A 105 12.79 3.37 -3.39
CA THR A 105 12.05 3.36 -4.65
C THR A 105 12.02 4.73 -5.32
N LEU A 106 11.86 5.80 -4.55
CA LEU A 106 11.68 7.14 -5.10
C LEU A 106 13.00 7.83 -5.39
N LEU A 107 13.93 7.88 -4.42
CA LEU A 107 15.19 8.62 -4.55
C LEU A 107 16.28 7.84 -5.27
N GLU A 108 16.32 6.51 -5.14
CA GLU A 108 17.41 5.69 -5.72
C GLU A 108 17.05 5.05 -7.06
N VAL A 109 15.76 4.97 -7.42
CA VAL A 109 15.32 4.35 -8.67
C VAL A 109 14.55 5.35 -9.54
N THR A 110 13.41 5.83 -9.06
CA THR A 110 12.48 6.65 -9.86
C THR A 110 13.11 7.98 -10.27
N LEU A 111 13.59 8.76 -9.31
CA LEU A 111 14.14 10.09 -9.55
C LEU A 111 15.37 10.04 -10.49
N PRO A 112 16.33 9.11 -10.35
CA PRO A 112 17.40 8.91 -11.33
C PRO A 112 16.92 8.61 -12.74
N ASN A 113 15.88 7.79 -12.90
CA ASN A 113 15.33 7.43 -14.20
C ASN A 113 14.62 8.62 -14.86
N GLU A 114 13.79 9.35 -14.12
CA GLU A 114 13.07 10.53 -14.63
C GLU A 114 14.05 11.64 -15.03
N ILE A 115 15.07 11.90 -14.20
CA ILE A 115 16.10 12.89 -14.51
C ILE A 115 16.96 12.44 -15.71
N SER A 116 17.25 11.15 -15.86
CA SER A 116 17.99 10.64 -17.04
C SER A 116 17.17 10.77 -18.33
N THR A 117 15.85 10.57 -18.22
CA THR A 117 14.91 10.76 -19.33
C THR A 117 14.85 12.24 -19.70
N LEU A 118 14.72 13.13 -18.71
CA LEU A 118 14.78 14.57 -18.93
C LEU A 118 16.07 14.95 -19.65
N LEU A 119 17.24 14.51 -19.19
CA LEU A 119 18.53 14.80 -19.85
C LEU A 119 18.57 14.38 -21.33
N THR A 120 18.03 13.20 -21.65
CA THR A 120 17.96 12.72 -23.04
C THR A 120 17.06 13.63 -23.89
N VAL A 121 15.93 14.06 -23.32
CA VAL A 121 15.02 15.03 -23.96
C VAL A 121 15.73 16.38 -24.12
N LEU A 122 16.49 16.85 -23.13
CA LEU A 122 17.27 18.09 -23.22
C LEU A 122 18.28 18.04 -24.38
N MET A 123 19.05 16.96 -24.50
CA MET A 123 20.01 16.79 -25.60
C MET A 123 19.33 16.81 -26.97
N THR A 124 18.11 16.29 -27.06
CA THR A 124 17.30 16.31 -28.27
C THR A 124 16.78 17.72 -28.57
N GLN A 125 16.20 18.40 -27.59
CA GLN A 125 15.64 19.76 -27.77
C GLN A 125 16.72 20.79 -28.09
N PHE A 126 17.91 20.63 -27.50
CA PHE A 126 19.08 21.44 -27.81
C PHE A 126 19.84 20.97 -29.06
N LYS A 127 19.33 20.01 -29.83
CA LYS A 127 19.95 19.55 -31.09
C LYS A 127 21.35 18.96 -30.96
N VAL A 128 21.82 18.67 -29.75
CA VAL A 128 23.17 18.13 -29.49
C VAL A 128 23.35 16.79 -30.21
N MET A 129 22.32 15.94 -30.21
CA MET A 129 22.33 14.65 -30.93
C MET A 129 22.36 14.84 -32.45
N ASP A 130 21.54 15.74 -32.98
CA ASP A 130 21.45 16.01 -34.43
C ASP A 130 22.77 16.61 -34.96
N ILE A 131 23.40 17.50 -34.20
CA ILE A 131 24.73 18.06 -34.51
C ILE A 131 25.79 16.95 -34.50
N ARG A 132 25.78 16.07 -33.48
CA ARG A 132 26.76 14.98 -33.37
C ARG A 132 26.69 14.03 -34.57
N GLU A 133 25.49 13.64 -34.97
CA GLU A 133 25.26 12.81 -36.15
C GLU A 133 25.82 13.50 -37.41
N ALA A 134 25.50 14.78 -37.62
CA ALA A 134 25.99 15.53 -38.77
C ALA A 134 27.53 15.67 -38.78
N VAL A 135 28.16 15.86 -37.61
CA VAL A 135 29.63 15.88 -37.49
C VAL A 135 30.23 14.52 -37.83
N ASP A 136 29.65 13.43 -37.32
CA ASP A 136 30.15 12.07 -37.57
C ASP A 136 30.06 11.68 -39.05
N GLU A 137 28.98 12.06 -39.74
CA GLU A 137 28.84 11.89 -41.20
C GLU A 137 29.93 12.65 -41.96
N MET A 138 30.19 13.92 -41.59
CA MET A 138 31.23 14.74 -42.25
C MET A 138 32.64 14.23 -41.97
N VAL A 139 32.93 13.80 -40.74
CA VAL A 139 34.22 13.20 -40.37
C VAL A 139 34.46 11.94 -41.19
N TYR A 140 33.44 11.09 -41.35
CA TYR A 140 33.55 9.88 -42.16
C TYR A 140 33.85 10.20 -43.63
N ALA A 141 33.07 11.10 -44.24
CA ALA A 141 33.26 11.50 -45.62
C ALA A 141 34.66 12.10 -45.86
N ILE A 142 35.09 13.03 -45.01
CA ILE A 142 36.42 13.66 -45.12
C ILE A 142 37.53 12.64 -44.89
N GLY A 143 37.36 11.69 -43.98
CA GLY A 143 38.30 10.58 -43.78
C GLY A 143 38.51 9.76 -45.06
N ASN A 144 37.42 9.38 -45.74
CA ASN A 144 37.49 8.68 -47.02
C ASN A 144 38.16 9.53 -48.11
N MET A 145 37.85 10.82 -48.17
CA MET A 145 38.47 11.76 -49.11
C MET A 145 39.98 11.89 -48.88
N THR A 146 40.43 11.97 -47.62
CA THR A 146 41.86 12.00 -47.27
C THR A 146 42.58 10.76 -47.80
N VAL A 147 42.04 9.56 -47.54
CA VAL A 147 42.63 8.29 -47.98
C VAL A 147 42.77 8.26 -49.52
N ASN A 148 41.73 8.67 -50.24
CA ASN A 148 41.76 8.71 -51.70
C ASN A 148 42.76 9.75 -52.23
N SER A 149 42.80 10.95 -51.64
CA SER A 149 43.75 12.01 -52.00
C SER A 149 45.21 11.59 -51.77
N GLU A 150 45.51 10.96 -50.63
CA GLU A 150 46.83 10.42 -50.31
C GLU A 150 47.25 9.31 -51.28
N TYR A 151 46.31 8.42 -51.63
CA TYR A 151 46.55 7.37 -52.61
C TYR A 151 46.91 7.96 -53.98
N ILE A 152 46.13 8.93 -54.47
CA ILE A 152 46.40 9.60 -55.75
C ILE A 152 47.76 10.30 -55.69
N SER A 153 48.02 11.10 -54.66
CA SER A 153 49.28 11.84 -54.52
C SER A 153 50.49 10.92 -54.51
N SER A 154 50.39 9.73 -53.90
CA SER A 154 51.50 8.78 -53.78
C SER A 154 51.68 7.93 -55.04
N ASN A 155 50.60 7.63 -55.77
CA ASN A 155 50.61 6.65 -56.86
C ASN A 155 50.46 7.27 -58.26
N TYR A 156 50.17 8.56 -58.38
CA TYR A 156 50.00 9.24 -59.67
C TYR A 156 51.24 9.12 -60.55
N THR A 157 52.37 9.72 -60.14
CA THR A 157 53.61 9.75 -60.93
C THR A 157 54.10 8.36 -61.33
N PRO A 158 54.25 7.38 -60.40
CA PRO A 158 54.74 6.05 -60.77
C PRO A 158 53.79 5.32 -61.72
N THR A 159 52.47 5.40 -61.50
CA THR A 159 51.47 4.73 -62.35
C THR A 159 51.41 5.36 -63.75
N ILE A 160 51.28 6.68 -63.83
CA ILE A 160 51.15 7.41 -65.10
C ILE A 160 52.42 7.27 -65.94
N HIS A 161 53.60 7.42 -65.33
CA HIS A 161 54.87 7.22 -66.03
C HIS A 161 55.01 5.79 -66.57
N THR A 162 54.58 4.79 -65.79
CA THR A 162 54.63 3.38 -66.23
C THR A 162 53.63 3.12 -67.37
N ILE A 163 52.42 3.70 -67.34
CA ILE A 163 51.46 3.59 -68.45
C ILE A 163 52.05 4.18 -69.73
N VAL A 164 52.63 5.38 -69.67
CA VAL A 164 53.26 6.01 -70.85
C VAL A 164 54.38 5.16 -71.40
N ASN A 165 55.31 4.71 -70.55
CA ASN A 165 56.45 3.89 -70.98
C ASN A 165 55.99 2.56 -71.59
N LYS A 166 55.01 1.90 -70.99
CA LYS A 166 54.47 0.62 -71.51
C LYS A 166 53.65 0.81 -72.78
N SER A 167 52.99 1.95 -72.95
CA SER A 167 52.32 2.32 -74.19
C SER A 167 53.32 2.49 -75.33
N MET A 168 54.44 3.19 -75.09
CA MET A 168 55.52 3.34 -76.07
C MET A 168 56.20 2.00 -76.39
N GLU A 169 56.47 1.16 -75.38
CA GLU A 169 57.06 -0.16 -75.58
C GLU A 169 56.14 -1.07 -76.40
N LEU A 170 54.83 -1.07 -76.10
CA LEU A 170 53.82 -1.78 -76.88
C LEU A 170 53.79 -1.28 -78.32
N GLU A 171 53.77 0.03 -78.53
CA GLU A 171 53.77 0.63 -79.87
C GLU A 171 55.01 0.24 -80.68
N LEU A 172 56.20 0.26 -80.06
CA LEU A 172 57.44 -0.16 -80.72
C LEU A 172 57.38 -1.63 -81.15
N ILE A 173 56.92 -2.53 -80.28
CA ILE A 173 56.80 -3.96 -80.59
C ILE A 173 55.76 -4.19 -81.70
N LEU A 174 54.64 -3.49 -81.64
CA LEU A 174 53.56 -3.57 -82.63
C LEU A 174 54.01 -3.06 -84.01
N ASN A 175 54.71 -1.92 -84.09
CA ASN A 175 55.27 -1.40 -85.34
C ASN A 175 56.36 -2.32 -85.92
N ASP A 176 57.20 -2.91 -85.07
CA ASP A 176 58.16 -3.95 -85.46
C ASP A 176 57.45 -5.20 -86.02
N THR A 177 56.26 -5.52 -85.50
CA THR A 177 55.45 -6.65 -85.96
C THR A 177 54.86 -6.38 -87.34
N ILE A 178 54.37 -5.16 -87.62
CA ILE A 178 53.91 -4.78 -88.97
C ILE A 178 55.02 -5.02 -90.01
N THR A 179 56.23 -4.52 -89.73
CA THR A 179 57.35 -4.57 -90.69
C THR A 179 57.96 -5.95 -90.84
N LYS A 180 58.14 -6.70 -89.74
CA LYS A 180 58.84 -8.00 -89.74
C LYS A 180 57.92 -9.19 -90.00
N CYS A 181 56.62 -9.04 -89.74
CA CYS A 181 55.63 -10.11 -89.88
C CYS A 181 54.63 -9.90 -91.03
N SER A 182 54.70 -8.77 -91.73
CA SER A 182 53.79 -8.43 -92.84
C SER A 182 52.30 -8.47 -92.44
N VAL A 183 52.01 -8.02 -91.21
CA VAL A 183 50.65 -7.96 -90.67
C VAL A 183 49.99 -6.63 -91.03
N SER A 184 48.66 -6.61 -91.18
CA SER A 184 47.91 -5.40 -91.51
C SER A 184 48.09 -4.31 -90.45
N SER A 185 48.36 -3.08 -90.87
CA SER A 185 48.45 -1.92 -89.96
C SER A 185 47.12 -1.67 -89.24
N LEU A 186 45.98 -1.94 -89.89
CA LEU A 186 44.64 -1.75 -89.33
C LEU A 186 44.37 -2.67 -88.13
N GLU A 187 44.86 -3.91 -88.16
CA GLU A 187 44.70 -4.87 -87.06
C GLU A 187 45.57 -4.49 -85.85
N VAL A 188 46.75 -3.92 -86.12
CA VAL A 188 47.73 -3.53 -85.10
C VAL A 188 47.37 -2.19 -84.44
N ASP A 189 46.88 -1.22 -85.20
CA ASP A 189 46.53 0.11 -84.69
C ASP A 189 45.41 0.05 -83.64
N GLY A 190 44.49 -0.92 -83.74
CA GLY A 190 43.43 -1.15 -82.74
C GLY A 190 43.91 -1.66 -81.38
N LEU A 191 45.16 -2.14 -81.29
CA LEU A 191 45.78 -2.69 -80.08
C LEU A 191 46.70 -1.70 -79.35
N LYS A 192 47.07 -0.59 -80.01
CA LYS A 192 47.88 0.47 -79.41
C LYS A 192 47.12 1.17 -78.29
N ASN A 193 47.84 1.61 -77.27
CA ASN A 193 47.29 2.43 -76.20
C ASN A 193 47.75 3.88 -76.42
N ASN A 194 46.87 4.73 -76.95
CA ASN A 194 47.17 6.13 -77.25
C ASN A 194 47.03 7.02 -76.01
N PHE A 195 47.66 6.60 -74.91
CA PHE A 195 47.56 7.29 -73.62
C PHE A 195 48.31 8.62 -73.63
N ASP A 196 47.58 9.71 -73.37
CA ASP A 196 48.13 11.06 -73.16
C ASP A 196 48.00 11.43 -71.68
N PRO A 197 49.13 11.53 -70.94
CA PRO A 197 49.12 11.85 -69.52
C PRO A 197 48.49 13.20 -69.18
N LYS A 198 48.36 14.13 -70.15
CA LYS A 198 47.70 15.43 -69.92
C LYS A 198 46.21 15.32 -69.61
N ASN A 199 45.58 14.20 -69.93
CA ASN A 199 44.15 13.97 -69.65
C ASN A 199 43.88 13.43 -68.24
N VAL A 200 44.93 13.13 -67.46
CA VAL A 200 44.82 12.74 -66.04
C VAL A 200 45.56 13.78 -65.21
N LEU A 201 44.82 14.62 -64.48
CA LEU A 201 45.40 15.69 -63.69
C LEU A 201 45.83 15.20 -62.31
N PRO A 202 47.05 15.55 -61.81
CA PRO A 202 47.46 15.18 -60.47
C PRO A 202 46.64 15.94 -59.41
N VAL A 203 46.45 15.31 -58.25
CA VAL A 203 45.89 15.97 -57.07
C VAL A 203 47.03 16.66 -56.28
N PRO A 204 46.99 17.98 -56.06
CA PRO A 204 48.03 18.68 -55.30
C PRO A 204 48.10 18.22 -53.83
N PRO A 205 49.30 18.16 -53.21
CA PRO A 205 49.42 17.83 -51.78
C PRO A 205 48.63 18.76 -50.84
N ASN A 206 48.42 20.02 -51.25
CA ASN A 206 47.61 20.99 -50.52
C ASN A 206 46.16 20.51 -50.30
N VAL A 207 45.63 19.65 -51.18
CA VAL A 207 44.30 19.03 -51.04
C VAL A 207 44.25 18.14 -49.80
N THR A 208 45.22 17.24 -49.66
CA THR A 208 45.36 16.39 -48.48
C THR A 208 45.57 17.21 -47.20
N THR A 209 46.39 18.26 -47.25
CA THR A 209 46.59 19.16 -46.10
C THR A 209 45.28 19.84 -45.68
N MET A 210 44.49 20.32 -46.64
CA MET A 210 43.19 20.95 -46.39
C MET A 210 42.17 19.98 -45.80
N LEU A 211 42.13 18.73 -46.29
CA LEU A 211 41.28 17.67 -45.74
C LEU A 211 41.65 17.33 -44.30
N ASN A 212 42.94 17.13 -44.02
CA ASN A 212 43.42 16.85 -42.67
C ASN A 212 43.15 18.00 -41.68
N GLY A 213 43.33 19.25 -42.12
CA GLY A 213 43.00 20.43 -41.33
C GLY A 213 41.51 20.50 -40.96
N THR A 214 40.63 20.23 -41.92
CA THR A 214 39.18 20.25 -41.70
C THR A 214 38.72 19.09 -40.82
N ASN A 215 39.28 17.89 -41.02
CA ASN A 215 39.02 16.76 -40.14
C ASN A 215 39.39 17.09 -38.69
N ALA A 216 40.52 17.74 -38.46
CA ALA A 216 40.91 18.19 -37.11
C ALA A 216 39.90 19.20 -36.52
N GLN A 217 39.35 20.12 -37.32
CA GLN A 217 38.32 21.06 -36.87
C GLN A 217 36.99 20.37 -36.50
N LEU A 218 36.57 19.36 -37.27
CA LEU A 218 35.38 18.57 -36.94
C LEU A 218 35.58 17.72 -35.69
N GLN A 219 36.78 17.16 -35.49
CA GLN A 219 37.12 16.45 -34.26
C GLN A 219 37.14 17.39 -33.03
N ASP A 220 37.63 18.61 -33.19
CA ASP A 220 37.55 19.64 -32.15
C ASP A 220 36.09 20.02 -31.83
N LEU A 221 35.24 20.18 -32.85
CA LEU A 221 33.80 20.40 -32.67
C LEU A 221 33.15 19.22 -31.93
N LYS A 222 33.51 17.97 -32.27
CA LYS A 222 33.05 16.77 -31.56
C LYS A 222 33.46 16.79 -30.09
N ALA A 223 34.70 17.17 -29.78
CA ALA A 223 35.17 17.30 -28.40
C ALA A 223 34.40 18.39 -27.62
N LYS A 224 34.06 19.51 -28.26
CA LYS A 224 33.22 20.57 -27.68
C LYS A 224 31.80 20.06 -27.37
N LEU A 225 31.20 19.26 -28.26
CA LEU A 225 29.89 18.63 -28.02
C LEU A 225 29.92 17.61 -26.88
N ASP A 226 31.02 16.85 -26.77
CA ASP A 226 31.23 15.95 -25.63
C ASP A 226 31.37 16.75 -24.31
N ASN A 227 31.97 17.94 -24.34
CA ASN A 227 32.02 18.81 -23.16
C ASN A 227 30.63 19.36 -22.78
N ILE A 228 29.84 19.81 -23.76
CA ILE A 228 28.45 20.23 -23.54
C ILE A 228 27.62 19.09 -22.93
N THR A 229 27.80 17.88 -23.43
CA THR A 229 27.18 16.66 -22.88
C THR A 229 27.53 16.47 -21.41
N LYS A 230 28.81 16.60 -21.05
CA LYS A 230 29.28 16.51 -19.66
C LYS A 230 28.74 17.63 -18.78
N GLU A 231 28.61 18.85 -19.29
CA GLU A 231 28.02 19.96 -18.55
C GLU A 231 26.54 19.71 -18.25
N LEU A 232 25.77 19.23 -19.23
CA LEU A 232 24.37 18.82 -19.02
C LEU A 232 24.26 17.65 -18.03
N GLU A 233 25.19 16.69 -18.07
CA GLU A 233 25.30 15.61 -17.07
C GLU A 233 25.69 16.11 -15.66
N ALA A 234 26.48 17.17 -15.54
CA ALA A 234 26.79 17.78 -14.25
C ALA A 234 25.54 18.48 -13.69
N MET A 235 24.79 19.22 -14.52
CA MET A 235 23.52 19.84 -14.13
C MET A 235 22.48 18.79 -13.69
N LYS A 236 22.48 17.60 -14.31
CA LYS A 236 21.70 16.43 -13.86
C LYS A 236 21.93 16.11 -12.39
N LYS A 237 23.20 16.11 -11.96
CA LYS A 237 23.59 15.81 -10.57
C LYS A 237 23.18 16.92 -9.61
N ASP A 238 23.22 18.17 -10.06
CA ASP A 238 22.80 19.31 -9.25
C ASP A 238 21.26 19.31 -9.06
N VAL A 239 20.49 19.07 -10.12
CA VAL A 239 19.03 18.88 -10.04
C VAL A 239 18.67 17.72 -9.13
N MET A 240 19.39 16.61 -9.24
CA MET A 240 19.21 15.44 -8.36
C MET A 240 19.43 15.82 -6.90
N THR A 241 20.54 16.52 -6.62
CA THR A 241 20.93 16.88 -5.25
C THR A 241 19.93 17.88 -4.66
N GLU A 242 19.48 18.87 -5.42
CA GLU A 242 18.47 19.84 -4.99
C GLU A 242 17.14 19.16 -4.66
N LEU A 243 16.66 18.27 -5.56
CA LEU A 243 15.43 17.51 -5.32
C LEU A 243 15.58 16.59 -4.11
N GLN A 244 16.69 15.88 -3.95
CA GLN A 244 16.93 15.02 -2.78
C GLN A 244 16.98 15.81 -1.47
N ASN A 245 17.62 16.98 -1.44
CA ASN A 245 17.71 17.82 -0.24
C ASN A 245 16.36 18.43 0.14
N LYS A 246 15.49 18.71 -0.84
CA LYS A 246 14.15 19.29 -0.61
C LYS A 246 13.09 18.23 -0.31
N LEU A 247 13.18 17.05 -0.94
CA LEU A 247 12.48 15.82 -0.54
C LEU A 247 13.12 15.22 0.72
N ASP A 248 13.19 16.01 1.79
CA ASP A 248 13.73 15.56 3.08
C ASP A 248 12.75 14.60 3.76
N LEU A 249 12.78 13.34 3.31
CA LEU A 249 11.99 12.24 3.88
C LEU A 249 12.28 12.03 5.38
N ASN A 250 13.39 12.56 5.89
CA ASN A 250 13.67 12.52 7.34
C ASN A 250 12.76 13.48 8.10
N LYS A 251 12.36 14.63 7.54
CA LYS A 251 11.35 15.50 8.18
C LYS A 251 9.99 14.82 8.28
N ILE A 252 9.60 14.05 7.26
CA ILE A 252 8.38 13.24 7.28
C ILE A 252 8.52 12.15 8.36
N LEU A 253 9.67 11.47 8.43
CA LEU A 253 9.97 10.49 9.48
C LEU A 253 9.90 11.10 10.88
N ASP A 254 10.46 12.29 11.08
CA ASP A 254 10.45 13.01 12.36
C ASP A 254 9.03 13.42 12.77
N GLY A 255 8.23 13.91 11.82
CA GLY A 255 6.80 14.20 12.01
C GLY A 255 6.02 12.95 12.44
N MET A 256 6.24 11.82 11.75
CA MET A 256 5.63 10.54 12.10
C MET A 256 6.10 10.06 13.47
N ASN A 257 7.39 10.15 13.80
CA ASN A 257 7.93 9.78 15.10
C ASN A 257 7.33 10.62 16.24
N ASN A 258 7.11 11.91 16.01
CA ASN A 258 6.46 12.79 16.99
C ASN A 258 4.97 12.44 17.17
N LEU A 259 4.26 12.09 16.11
CA LEU A 259 2.89 11.56 16.18
C LEU A 259 2.85 10.24 16.98
N LEU A 260 3.81 9.34 16.75
CA LEU A 260 3.91 8.08 17.50
C LEU A 260 4.18 8.31 18.99
N LYS A 261 5.04 9.26 19.36
CA LYS A 261 5.26 9.64 20.77
C LYS A 261 3.99 10.18 21.43
N SER A 262 3.22 11.00 20.70
CA SER A 262 1.95 11.52 21.20
C SER A 262 0.93 10.40 21.42
N LEU A 263 0.83 9.45 20.47
CA LEU A 263 0.00 8.25 20.62
C LEU A 263 0.46 7.38 21.79
N GLU A 264 1.76 7.17 21.97
CA GLU A 264 2.33 6.44 23.10
C GLU A 264 1.94 7.07 24.45
N GLN A 265 2.01 8.39 24.55
CA GLN A 265 1.60 9.12 25.75
C GLN A 265 0.10 8.96 26.03
N GLN A 266 -0.74 9.01 25.00
CA GLN A 266 -2.20 8.77 25.14
C GLN A 266 -2.49 7.33 25.56
N PHE A 267 -1.85 6.33 24.96
CA PHE A 267 -2.00 4.93 25.36
C PHE A 267 -1.59 4.68 26.80
N SER A 268 -0.48 5.28 27.25
CA SER A 268 -0.03 5.20 28.64
C SER A 268 -1.09 5.76 29.59
N THR A 269 -1.64 6.94 29.27
CA THR A 269 -2.69 7.60 30.08
C THR A 269 -3.96 6.75 30.16
N VAL A 270 -4.44 6.21 29.04
CA VAL A 270 -5.62 5.35 29.02
C VAL A 270 -5.36 4.05 29.77
N ASN A 271 -4.18 3.44 29.59
CA ASN A 271 -3.82 2.21 30.29
C ASN A 271 -3.77 2.41 31.81
N GLU A 272 -3.29 3.56 32.30
CA GLU A 272 -3.32 3.90 33.72
C GLU A 272 -4.77 4.06 34.24
N GLN A 273 -5.64 4.74 33.48
CA GLN A 273 -7.06 4.88 33.85
C GLN A 273 -7.80 3.53 33.88
N VAL A 274 -7.53 2.67 32.90
CA VAL A 274 -8.05 1.30 32.84
C VAL A 274 -7.57 0.50 34.05
N ASN A 275 -6.27 0.53 34.34
CA ASN A 275 -5.69 -0.15 35.50
C ASN A 275 -6.31 0.33 36.80
N LYS A 276 -6.45 1.63 36.99
CA LYS A 276 -7.07 2.21 38.19
C LYS A 276 -8.54 1.79 38.34
N THR A 277 -9.29 1.77 37.26
CA THR A 277 -10.70 1.33 37.27
C THR A 277 -10.79 -0.13 37.66
N ILE A 278 -9.92 -0.96 37.10
CA ILE A 278 -9.91 -2.41 37.36
C ILE A 278 -9.44 -2.74 38.77
N THR A 279 -8.39 -2.11 39.28
CA THR A 279 -7.97 -2.30 40.68
C THR A 279 -9.05 -1.85 41.65
N THR A 280 -9.78 -0.78 41.33
CA THR A 280 -10.93 -0.33 42.12
C THR A 280 -12.05 -1.38 42.12
N VAL A 281 -12.46 -1.86 40.93
CA VAL A 281 -13.53 -2.87 40.79
C VAL A 281 -13.15 -4.20 41.45
N SER A 282 -11.91 -4.68 41.24
CA SER A 282 -11.39 -5.88 41.89
C SER A 282 -11.30 -5.72 43.40
N GLY A 283 -10.87 -4.55 43.90
CA GLY A 283 -10.85 -4.25 45.34
C GLY A 283 -12.25 -4.28 45.97
N TYR A 284 -13.25 -3.70 45.30
CA TYR A 284 -14.65 -3.80 45.73
C TYR A 284 -15.16 -5.25 45.69
N LEU A 285 -14.82 -6.02 44.66
CA LEU A 285 -15.23 -7.42 44.59
C LEU A 285 -14.59 -8.25 45.70
N GLU A 286 -13.31 -8.04 46.01
CA GLU A 286 -12.64 -8.74 47.11
C GLU A 286 -13.24 -8.37 48.47
N GLU A 287 -13.40 -7.07 48.75
CA GLU A 287 -13.95 -6.58 50.02
C GLU A 287 -15.39 -7.05 50.26
N TYR A 288 -16.22 -7.06 49.22
CA TYR A 288 -17.65 -7.36 49.34
C TYR A 288 -18.03 -8.79 48.92
N SER A 289 -17.14 -9.61 48.36
CA SER A 289 -17.47 -10.98 47.92
C SER A 289 -18.05 -11.84 49.05
N GLY A 290 -17.44 -11.82 50.24
CA GLY A 290 -17.91 -12.55 51.42
C GLY A 290 -19.29 -12.07 51.90
N SER A 291 -19.47 -10.75 51.99
CA SER A 291 -20.73 -10.12 52.39
C SER A 291 -21.83 -10.33 51.37
N THR A 292 -21.51 -10.31 50.07
CA THR A 292 -22.48 -10.48 48.99
C THR A 292 -22.95 -11.94 48.92
N ASN A 293 -22.06 -12.90 49.11
CA ASN A 293 -22.44 -14.31 49.22
C ASN A 293 -23.38 -14.53 50.42
N ALA A 294 -23.10 -13.91 51.58
CA ALA A 294 -24.01 -13.96 52.72
C ALA A 294 -25.38 -13.36 52.39
N VAL A 295 -25.45 -12.20 51.73
CA VAL A 295 -26.70 -11.56 51.31
C VAL A 295 -27.48 -12.42 50.31
N LEU A 296 -26.82 -13.00 49.31
CA LEU A 296 -27.44 -13.88 48.31
C LEU A 296 -28.15 -15.08 48.97
N TYR A 297 -27.64 -15.60 50.08
CA TYR A 297 -28.31 -16.72 50.77
C TYR A 297 -29.29 -16.27 51.85
N VAL A 298 -29.04 -15.16 52.55
CA VAL A 298 -29.91 -14.66 53.64
C VAL A 298 -31.29 -14.23 53.13
N LEU A 299 -31.38 -13.71 51.90
CA LEU A 299 -32.65 -13.22 51.33
C LEU A 299 -33.71 -14.32 51.14
N SER A 300 -33.34 -15.60 51.06
CA SER A 300 -34.31 -16.72 51.02
C SER A 300 -34.68 -17.29 52.39
N LEU A 301 -33.95 -16.94 53.46
CA LEU A 301 -34.20 -17.43 54.81
C LEU A 301 -35.66 -17.23 55.27
N PRO A 302 -36.31 -16.07 55.02
CA PRO A 302 -37.73 -15.90 55.36
C PRO A 302 -38.65 -16.86 54.62
N CYS A 303 -38.36 -17.16 53.34
CA CYS A 303 -39.15 -18.10 52.53
C CYS A 303 -39.00 -19.53 53.03
N ILE A 304 -37.80 -19.92 53.47
CA ILE A 304 -37.53 -21.24 54.05
C ILE A 304 -38.26 -21.40 55.39
N LEU A 305 -38.13 -20.40 56.27
CA LEU A 305 -38.83 -20.38 57.55
C LEU A 305 -40.35 -20.42 57.35
N ALA A 306 -40.87 -19.62 56.42
CA ALA A 306 -42.28 -19.64 56.04
C ALA A 306 -42.71 -21.02 55.50
N GLY A 307 -41.92 -21.63 54.61
CA GLY A 307 -42.19 -22.96 54.08
C GLY A 307 -42.29 -24.04 55.16
N ILE A 308 -41.36 -24.05 56.12
CA ILE A 308 -41.38 -24.98 57.26
C ILE A 308 -42.63 -24.78 58.13
N ILE A 309 -42.97 -23.51 58.40
CA ILE A 309 -44.16 -23.14 59.18
C ILE A 309 -45.44 -23.55 58.45
N PHE A 310 -45.53 -23.27 57.15
CA PHE A 310 -46.68 -23.59 56.30
C PHE A 310 -46.89 -25.10 56.16
N LEU A 311 -45.82 -25.86 56.00
CA LEU A 311 -45.87 -27.32 55.95
C LEU A 311 -46.34 -27.92 57.28
N SER A 312 -45.89 -27.34 58.41
CA SER A 312 -46.35 -27.73 59.74
C SER A 312 -47.85 -27.46 59.94
N PHE A 313 -48.32 -26.26 59.57
CA PHE A 313 -49.76 -25.94 59.63
C PHE A 313 -50.59 -26.80 58.70
N PHE A 314 -50.12 -27.03 57.47
CA PHE A 314 -50.79 -27.90 56.50
C PHE A 314 -50.93 -29.33 57.03
N ALA A 315 -49.87 -29.90 57.62
CA ALA A 315 -49.92 -31.24 58.22
C ALA A 315 -50.95 -31.32 59.36
N VAL A 316 -51.00 -30.30 60.22
CA VAL A 316 -52.00 -30.20 61.30
C VAL A 316 -53.42 -30.09 60.74
N PHE A 317 -53.66 -29.23 59.75
CA PHE A 317 -54.97 -29.07 59.12
C PHE A 317 -55.43 -30.33 58.37
N LEU A 318 -54.50 -31.04 57.73
CA LEU A 318 -54.79 -32.31 57.07
C LEU A 318 -55.15 -33.39 58.09
N PHE A 319 -54.38 -33.47 59.19
CA PHE A 319 -54.65 -34.40 60.27
C PHE A 319 -55.99 -34.13 60.96
N GLU A 320 -56.30 -32.86 61.27
CA GLU A 320 -57.60 -32.47 61.83
C GLU A 320 -58.76 -32.82 60.87
N ALA A 321 -58.58 -32.63 59.56
CA ALA A 321 -59.60 -32.96 58.58
C ALA A 321 -59.85 -34.47 58.45
N LEU A 322 -58.79 -35.28 58.55
CA LEU A 322 -58.90 -36.74 58.59
C LEU A 322 -59.59 -37.24 59.86
N GLN A 323 -59.21 -36.71 61.04
CA GLN A 323 -59.82 -37.08 62.31
C GLN A 323 -61.30 -36.69 62.41
N ARG A 324 -61.70 -35.56 61.82
CA ARG A 324 -63.08 -35.07 61.84
C ARG A 324 -63.94 -35.61 60.70
N HIS A 325 -63.44 -36.57 59.91
CA HIS A 325 -64.13 -37.13 58.74
C HIS A 325 -64.67 -36.07 57.76
N LEU A 326 -63.98 -34.92 57.61
CA LEU A 326 -64.44 -33.81 56.76
C LEU A 326 -64.42 -34.12 55.25
N PHE A 327 -63.98 -35.31 54.87
CA PHE A 327 -63.98 -35.82 53.50
C PHE A 327 -65.05 -36.90 53.25
N SER A 328 -65.91 -37.21 54.23
CA SER A 328 -66.99 -38.20 54.05
C SER A 328 -68.28 -37.53 53.55
N PHE A 329 -68.98 -38.19 52.63
CA PHE A 329 -70.27 -37.76 52.11
C PHE A 329 -71.47 -38.25 52.95
N SER A 330 -71.22 -38.84 54.13
CA SER A 330 -72.28 -39.46 54.95
C SER A 330 -73.15 -38.43 55.66
N VAL A 331 -74.46 -38.63 55.60
CA VAL A 331 -75.54 -37.70 56.02
C VAL A 331 -75.63 -37.49 57.54
N GLU A 332 -74.80 -38.17 58.35
CA GLU A 332 -74.75 -37.93 59.78
C GLU A 332 -73.91 -36.70 60.09
N SER A 333 -74.57 -35.68 60.65
CA SER A 333 -73.94 -34.46 61.13
C SER A 333 -72.69 -34.77 61.98
N PRO A 334 -71.57 -34.04 61.82
CA PRO A 334 -70.34 -34.24 62.59
C PRO A 334 -70.54 -34.18 64.13
N SER A 335 -71.68 -33.68 64.60
CA SER A 335 -72.03 -33.53 66.01
C SER A 335 -72.41 -34.80 66.76
N GLN A 336 -72.54 -35.97 66.12
CA GLN A 336 -72.92 -37.23 66.82
C GLN A 336 -71.82 -38.29 66.92
N ALA A 337 -70.68 -38.15 66.22
CA ALA A 337 -69.58 -39.12 66.32
C ALA A 337 -68.52 -38.78 67.39
N SER A 338 -68.56 -37.59 68.01
CA SER A 338 -67.57 -37.15 69.01
C SER A 338 -68.15 -36.93 70.42
N ALA A 339 -69.16 -37.69 70.82
CA ALA A 339 -69.68 -37.69 72.19
C ALA A 339 -68.71 -38.42 73.15
N GLY A 340 -67.49 -37.89 73.29
CA GLY A 340 -66.47 -38.49 74.15
C GLY A 340 -65.21 -37.66 74.38
N ASP A 341 -64.87 -36.67 73.54
CA ASP A 341 -63.67 -35.87 73.79
C ASP A 341 -63.89 -34.39 73.50
N GLN A 342 -63.99 -33.62 74.58
CA GLN A 342 -64.15 -32.17 74.59
C GLN A 342 -62.79 -31.49 74.34
N SER A 343 -62.03 -31.95 73.34
CA SER A 343 -60.81 -31.24 72.92
C SER A 343 -61.21 -30.06 72.03
N ARG A 344 -61.34 -28.87 72.65
CA ARG A 344 -61.27 -27.61 71.89
C ARG A 344 -60.01 -27.70 71.04
N SER A 345 -60.14 -27.76 69.71
CA SER A 345 -58.98 -27.62 68.81
C SER A 345 -58.24 -26.35 69.22
N ARG A 346 -57.03 -26.51 69.77
CA ARG A 346 -56.19 -25.41 70.25
C ARG A 346 -55.74 -24.52 69.09
N VAL A 347 -55.85 -24.99 67.85
CA VAL A 347 -55.42 -24.28 66.64
C VAL A 347 -56.58 -23.52 65.98
N CYS A 348 -57.83 -23.99 66.09
CA CYS A 348 -59.01 -23.28 65.57
C CYS A 348 -59.51 -22.14 66.49
N GLY A 349 -59.00 -22.02 67.72
CA GLY A 349 -59.51 -21.13 68.77
C GLY A 349 -58.82 -19.77 68.98
N GLY A 350 -57.69 -19.46 68.32
CA GLY A 350 -56.87 -18.29 68.69
C GLY A 350 -56.50 -17.38 67.52
N GLY A 351 -56.56 -16.06 67.73
CA GLY A 351 -56.04 -15.03 66.82
C GLY A 351 -54.52 -15.07 66.56
N MET A 352 -53.83 -16.13 67.00
CA MET A 352 -52.39 -16.33 66.88
C MET A 352 -51.97 -16.56 65.41
N PHE A 353 -52.78 -17.28 64.60
CA PHE A 353 -52.53 -17.47 63.17
C PHE A 353 -52.63 -16.15 62.37
N CYS A 354 -53.51 -15.23 62.76
CA CYS A 354 -53.62 -13.90 62.14
C CYS A 354 -52.44 -12.98 62.50
N ILE A 355 -51.93 -13.05 63.74
CA ILE A 355 -50.79 -12.25 64.20
C ILE A 355 -49.49 -12.72 63.52
N SER A 356 -49.26 -14.04 63.42
CA SER A 356 -48.10 -14.59 62.70
C SER A 356 -48.19 -14.38 61.18
N SER A 357 -49.39 -14.38 60.60
CA SER A 357 -49.60 -14.00 59.19
C SER A 357 -49.28 -12.53 58.92
N GLY A 358 -49.61 -11.63 59.86
CA GLY A 358 -49.30 -10.20 59.74
C GLY A 358 -47.80 -9.89 59.80
N LEU A 359 -47.04 -10.60 60.64
CA LEU A 359 -45.59 -10.46 60.78
C LEU A 359 -44.81 -10.93 59.54
N LEU A 360 -45.33 -11.89 58.78
CA LEU A 360 -44.71 -12.39 57.55
C LEU A 360 -44.94 -11.48 56.33
N LEU A 361 -45.96 -10.61 56.34
CA LEU A 361 -46.26 -9.71 55.23
C LEU A 361 -45.20 -8.62 55.06
N LEU A 362 -44.69 -8.04 56.16
CA LEU A 362 -43.67 -6.99 56.12
C LEU A 362 -42.38 -7.44 55.40
N PRO A 363 -41.73 -8.58 55.76
CA PRO A 363 -40.55 -9.05 55.04
C PRO A 363 -40.87 -9.46 53.60
N VAL A 364 -42.04 -10.04 53.31
CA VAL A 364 -42.45 -10.37 51.93
C VAL A 364 -42.55 -9.11 51.05
N ILE A 365 -43.08 -8.01 51.59
CA ILE A 365 -43.17 -6.72 50.87
C ILE A 365 -41.78 -6.10 50.65
N LEU A 366 -40.93 -6.07 51.69
CA LEU A 366 -39.59 -5.49 51.59
C LEU A 366 -38.70 -6.26 50.60
N PHE A 367 -38.68 -7.59 50.69
CA PHE A 367 -37.92 -8.41 49.76
C PHE A 367 -38.58 -8.45 48.37
N GLY A 368 -39.91 -8.28 48.30
CA GLY A 368 -40.63 -8.14 47.05
C GLY A 368 -40.21 -6.90 46.28
N LEU A 369 -40.07 -5.74 46.94
CA LEU A 369 -39.53 -4.54 46.32
C LEU A 369 -38.11 -4.77 45.78
N PHE A 370 -37.26 -5.45 46.56
CA PHE A 370 -35.91 -5.77 46.13
C PHE A 370 -35.88 -6.71 44.92
N ALA A 371 -36.72 -7.75 44.89
CA ALA A 371 -36.87 -8.66 43.77
C ALA A 371 -37.39 -7.94 42.50
N VAL A 372 -38.33 -7.01 42.65
CA VAL A 372 -38.82 -6.19 41.52
C VAL A 372 -37.69 -5.35 40.95
N VAL A 373 -36.88 -4.71 41.80
CA VAL A 373 -35.73 -3.91 41.34
C VAL A 373 -34.73 -4.79 40.60
N THR A 374 -34.34 -5.94 41.15
CA THR A 374 -33.33 -6.81 40.53
C THR A 374 -33.81 -7.44 39.22
N VAL A 375 -35.07 -7.86 39.13
CA VAL A 375 -35.68 -8.37 37.88
C VAL A 375 -35.80 -7.26 36.84
N THR A 376 -36.25 -6.06 37.24
CA THR A 376 -36.40 -4.94 36.31
C THR A 376 -35.04 -4.47 35.77
N VAL A 377 -34.05 -4.31 36.65
CA VAL A 377 -32.69 -3.91 36.25
C VAL A 377 -32.02 -5.00 35.42
N GLY A 378 -32.07 -6.27 35.85
CA GLY A 378 -31.50 -7.39 35.08
C GLY A 378 -32.16 -7.58 33.72
N GLY A 379 -33.49 -7.44 33.66
CA GLY A 379 -34.26 -7.51 32.43
C GLY A 379 -33.94 -6.35 31.48
N LEU A 380 -33.87 -5.12 31.99
CA LEU A 380 -33.52 -3.94 31.19
C LEU A 380 -32.07 -4.01 30.68
N LEU A 381 -31.13 -4.46 31.51
CA LEU A 381 -29.75 -4.69 31.06
C LEU A 381 -29.70 -5.72 29.92
N HIS A 382 -30.40 -6.85 30.07
CA HIS A 382 -30.35 -7.92 29.09
C HIS A 382 -31.13 -7.62 27.80
N ALA A 383 -32.33 -7.06 27.90
CA ALA A 383 -33.22 -6.84 26.76
C ALA A 383 -32.98 -5.52 26.04
N GLU A 384 -32.61 -4.45 26.77
CA GLU A 384 -32.45 -3.11 26.19
C GLU A 384 -30.99 -2.74 25.99
N LEU A 385 -30.11 -2.93 26.99
CA LEU A 385 -28.72 -2.45 26.89
C LEU A 385 -27.81 -3.38 26.07
N CYS A 386 -27.93 -4.69 26.28
CA CYS A 386 -27.04 -5.67 25.66
C CYS A 386 -27.09 -5.70 24.13
N PRO A 387 -28.25 -5.57 23.44
CA PRO A 387 -28.28 -5.52 21.98
C PRO A 387 -27.40 -4.40 21.38
N TYR A 388 -27.31 -3.23 22.03
CA TYR A 388 -26.51 -2.09 21.55
C TYR A 388 -24.99 -2.34 21.53
N ILE A 389 -24.49 -3.32 22.28
CA ILE A 389 -23.06 -3.65 22.37
C ILE A 389 -22.73 -5.06 21.92
N ALA A 390 -23.72 -5.97 21.90
CA ALA A 390 -23.56 -7.37 21.55
C ALA A 390 -23.93 -7.67 20.08
N GLU A 391 -24.98 -7.06 19.54
CA GLU A 391 -25.55 -7.37 18.21
C GLU A 391 -25.12 -6.37 17.14
N SER A 392 -24.95 -6.83 15.90
CA SER A 392 -24.46 -6.00 14.79
C SER A 392 -25.32 -4.77 14.49
N ASN A 393 -26.66 -4.89 14.56
CA ASN A 393 -27.56 -3.75 14.34
C ASN A 393 -27.47 -2.72 15.46
N GLY A 394 -27.34 -3.17 16.71
CA GLY A 394 -27.23 -2.28 17.87
C GLY A 394 -25.87 -1.58 17.95
N ILE A 395 -24.79 -2.26 17.54
CA ILE A 395 -23.44 -1.70 17.47
C ILE A 395 -23.41 -0.43 16.61
N ASN A 396 -24.12 -0.41 15.47
CA ASN A 396 -24.16 0.76 14.60
C ASN A 396 -24.77 1.99 15.30
N MET A 397 -25.77 1.81 16.16
CA MET A 397 -26.36 2.91 16.94
C MET A 397 -25.41 3.41 18.03
N SER A 398 -24.71 2.50 18.71
CA SER A 398 -23.68 2.88 19.69
C SER A 398 -22.53 3.62 19.04
N ASP A 399 -22.06 3.15 17.89
CA ASP A 399 -20.99 3.77 17.13
C ASP A 399 -21.34 5.18 16.67
N TYR A 400 -22.60 5.44 16.30
CA TYR A 400 -23.06 6.80 16.00
C TYR A 400 -22.78 7.79 17.15
N VAL A 401 -23.00 7.37 18.40
CA VAL A 401 -22.73 8.21 19.58
C VAL A 401 -21.23 8.27 19.88
N ILE A 402 -20.52 7.14 19.83
CA ILE A 402 -19.10 7.06 20.18
C ILE A 402 -18.23 7.81 19.16
N ASN A 403 -18.63 7.88 17.89
CA ASN A 403 -17.95 8.65 16.86
C ASN A 403 -17.71 10.11 17.28
N SER A 404 -18.64 10.74 18.02
CA SER A 404 -18.46 12.09 18.55
C SER A 404 -17.30 12.21 19.57
N LYS A 405 -17.08 11.17 20.38
CA LYS A 405 -15.99 11.12 21.36
C LYS A 405 -14.66 10.80 20.69
N VAL A 406 -14.65 9.88 19.73
CA VAL A 406 -13.47 9.57 18.91
C VAL A 406 -13.00 10.82 18.18
N GLN A 407 -13.93 11.60 17.62
CA GLN A 407 -13.60 12.86 16.97
C GLN A 407 -12.89 13.83 17.91
N VAL A 408 -13.37 14.03 19.14
CA VAL A 408 -12.71 14.92 20.11
C VAL A 408 -11.29 14.45 20.45
N ILE A 409 -11.08 13.14 20.63
CA ILE A 409 -9.74 12.59 20.89
C ILE A 409 -8.84 12.75 19.66
N TRP A 410 -9.38 12.49 18.47
CA TRP A 410 -8.65 12.66 17.21
C TRP A 410 -8.22 14.11 17.01
N ASP A 411 -9.13 15.06 17.23
CA ASP A 411 -8.86 16.50 17.12
C ASP A 411 -7.74 16.93 18.09
N GLN A 412 -7.66 16.34 19.30
CA GLN A 412 -6.58 16.60 20.25
C GLN A 412 -5.23 16.03 19.78
N VAL A 413 -5.23 14.81 19.24
CA VAL A 413 -4.02 14.18 18.69
C VAL A 413 -3.49 14.98 17.50
N ILE A 414 -4.38 15.45 16.62
CA ILE A 414 -4.03 16.30 15.49
C ILE A 414 -3.60 17.70 15.95
N ALA A 415 -4.31 18.34 16.88
CA ALA A 415 -3.97 19.67 17.39
C ALA A 415 -2.59 19.72 18.03
N ALA A 416 -2.18 18.66 18.76
CA ALA A 416 -0.83 18.52 19.29
C ALA A 416 0.26 18.53 18.20
N GLN A 417 -0.08 18.13 16.96
CA GLN A 417 0.82 18.22 15.80
C GLN A 417 0.81 19.59 15.13
N VAL A 418 -0.21 20.43 15.36
CA VAL A 418 -0.34 21.78 14.78
C VAL A 418 0.30 22.84 15.68
N THR A 419 0.28 22.65 17.01
CA THR A 419 0.71 23.66 17.99
C THR A 419 2.09 23.43 18.59
N GLY A 420 3.01 22.79 17.87
CA GLY A 420 4.33 22.42 18.39
C GLY A 420 4.97 23.53 19.24
N GLU A 421 5.18 23.25 20.54
CA GLU A 421 5.91 24.11 21.46
C GLU A 421 7.36 24.24 21.00
N GLY A 422 7.64 25.23 20.16
CA GLY A 422 8.98 25.42 19.62
C GLY A 422 9.05 26.49 18.54
N SER A 423 9.04 27.76 18.97
CA SER A 423 9.35 28.97 18.19
C SER A 423 8.35 29.39 17.10
N GLY A 424 8.01 30.68 17.12
CA GLY A 424 7.00 31.26 16.25
C GLY A 424 7.32 31.14 14.75
N THR A 425 6.25 31.30 13.97
CA THR A 425 6.21 31.58 12.53
C THR A 425 6.40 30.45 11.51
N ALA A 426 6.38 29.17 11.91
CA ALA A 426 6.19 28.06 10.94
C ALA A 426 5.13 27.09 11.48
N GLY A 427 3.91 27.13 10.94
CA GLY A 427 2.96 26.04 11.13
C GLY A 427 3.57 24.76 10.57
N ASN A 428 3.49 23.67 11.31
CA ASN A 428 4.16 22.41 10.97
C ASN A 428 3.57 21.87 9.65
N ASP A 429 4.29 22.01 8.53
CA ASP A 429 3.87 21.57 7.18
C ASP A 429 3.37 20.11 7.14
N PHE A 430 3.82 19.29 8.10
CA PHE A 430 3.40 17.90 8.28
C PHE A 430 1.90 17.75 8.63
N ALA A 431 1.29 18.70 9.34
CA ALA A 431 -0.13 18.59 9.70
C ALA A 431 -1.07 18.71 8.48
N GLY A 432 -0.64 19.45 7.45
CA GLY A 432 -1.40 19.60 6.20
C GLY A 432 -1.43 18.35 5.33
N ILE A 433 -0.49 17.42 5.53
CA ILE A 433 -0.37 16.19 4.73
C ILE A 433 -0.95 14.95 5.41
N ILE A 434 -1.42 15.05 6.66
CA ILE A 434 -2.12 13.95 7.34
C ILE A 434 -3.57 13.90 6.86
N ASN A 435 -4.12 12.70 6.72
CA ASN A 435 -5.56 12.53 6.50
C ASN A 435 -6.32 12.92 7.77
N LEU A 436 -6.96 14.09 7.73
CA LEU A 436 -7.64 14.69 8.88
C LEU A 436 -9.00 14.06 9.19
N ASN A 437 -9.47 13.10 8.40
CA ASN A 437 -10.74 12.44 8.67
C ASN A 437 -10.67 11.66 9.98
N ALA A 438 -11.60 11.94 10.89
CA ALA A 438 -11.70 11.21 12.14
C ALA A 438 -12.06 9.73 11.88
N PRO A 439 -11.39 8.77 12.53
CA PRO A 439 -11.75 7.35 12.49
C PRO A 439 -13.22 7.14 12.89
N ARG A 440 -13.91 6.19 12.25
CA ARG A 440 -15.34 5.94 12.48
C ARG A 440 -15.61 4.50 12.90
N ASN A 441 -16.74 4.32 13.57
CA ASN A 441 -17.33 3.04 13.95
C ASN A 441 -16.37 2.12 14.75
N PRO A 442 -15.82 2.60 15.88
CA PRO A 442 -14.83 1.86 16.67
C PRO A 442 -15.33 0.49 17.17
N LEU A 443 -16.59 0.36 17.61
CA LEU A 443 -17.11 -0.91 18.10
C LEU A 443 -17.26 -1.92 16.97
N TYR A 444 -17.76 -1.50 15.81
CA TYR A 444 -17.83 -2.33 14.62
C TYR A 444 -16.43 -2.79 14.19
N ALA A 445 -15.48 -1.86 14.09
CA ALA A 445 -14.10 -2.14 13.73
C ALA A 445 -13.46 -3.16 14.70
N ILE A 446 -13.62 -2.97 16.01
CA ILE A 446 -13.05 -3.88 17.01
C ILE A 446 -13.75 -5.24 17.00
N LYS A 447 -15.08 -5.29 16.98
CA LYS A 447 -15.81 -6.55 17.17
C LYS A 447 -15.90 -7.41 15.92
N ILE A 448 -15.96 -6.79 14.74
CA ILE A 448 -16.16 -7.48 13.47
C ILE A 448 -14.87 -7.46 12.66
N GLY A 449 -14.26 -6.28 12.50
CA GLY A 449 -13.05 -6.08 11.70
C GLY A 449 -11.80 -6.74 12.30
N CYS A 450 -11.60 -6.58 13.61
CA CYS A 450 -10.43 -7.12 14.32
C CYS A 450 -10.59 -8.58 14.77
N ASN A 451 -11.68 -9.26 14.39
CA ASN A 451 -11.91 -10.65 14.76
C ASN A 451 -10.88 -11.57 14.04
N PRO A 452 -9.98 -12.24 14.77
CA PRO A 452 -8.94 -13.08 14.17
C PRO A 452 -9.47 -14.26 13.36
N GLN A 453 -10.72 -14.67 13.59
CA GLN A 453 -11.37 -15.78 12.86
C GLN A 453 -11.91 -15.35 11.49
N ASN A 454 -12.17 -14.05 11.30
CA ASN A 454 -12.63 -13.48 10.03
C ASN A 454 -11.46 -13.01 9.15
N ALA A 455 -10.30 -12.79 9.75
CA ALA A 455 -9.06 -12.48 9.05
C ALA A 455 -8.55 -13.75 8.35
N GLY A 456 -8.64 -13.81 7.01
CA GLY A 456 -7.95 -14.83 6.24
C GLY A 456 -6.42 -14.78 6.48
N SER A 457 -5.69 -15.77 5.98
CA SER A 457 -4.22 -15.88 6.13
C SER A 457 -3.41 -14.67 5.59
N THR A 458 -4.07 -13.73 4.92
CA THR A 458 -3.47 -12.53 4.30
C THR A 458 -3.95 -11.17 4.84
N SER A 459 -4.88 -11.06 5.81
CA SER A 459 -5.34 -9.75 6.30
C SER A 459 -5.12 -9.56 7.80
N LYS A 460 -3.88 -9.25 8.20
CA LYS A 460 -3.62 -8.58 9.49
C LYS A 460 -3.96 -7.09 9.35
N THR A 461 -5.23 -6.76 9.10
CA THR A 461 -5.66 -5.37 9.02
C THR A 461 -5.65 -4.73 10.40
N GLY A 462 -5.03 -3.56 10.47
CA GLY A 462 -4.90 -2.72 11.65
C GLY A 462 -6.19 -1.98 11.98
N LEU A 463 -6.29 -1.45 13.20
CA LEU A 463 -7.52 -0.81 13.67
C LEU A 463 -7.93 0.39 12.81
N LEU A 464 -6.99 1.20 12.34
CA LEU A 464 -7.29 2.43 11.60
C LEU A 464 -7.96 2.14 10.25
N ASP A 465 -7.46 1.15 9.52
CA ASP A 465 -8.03 0.66 8.27
C ASP A 465 -9.48 0.16 8.49
N GLN A 466 -9.70 -0.63 9.55
CA GLN A 466 -11.03 -1.11 9.92
C GLN A 466 -12.00 0.01 10.34
N MET A 467 -11.48 1.17 10.74
CA MET A 467 -12.24 2.37 11.07
C MET A 467 -12.44 3.33 9.88
N GLY A 468 -12.07 2.91 8.67
CA GLY A 468 -12.26 3.66 7.43
C GLY A 468 -11.17 4.70 7.13
N ILE A 469 -9.98 4.53 7.72
CA ILE A 469 -8.78 5.30 7.34
C ILE A 469 -7.94 4.41 6.43
N ASP A 470 -8.10 4.57 5.11
CA ASP A 470 -7.35 3.78 4.12
C ASP A 470 -5.89 4.24 3.99
N ASN A 471 -5.66 5.53 4.25
CA ASN A 471 -4.36 6.19 4.15
C ASN A 471 -4.21 7.25 5.24
N LEU A 472 -3.19 7.11 6.07
CA LEU A 472 -2.84 8.10 7.11
C LEU A 472 -2.27 9.39 6.51
N VAL A 473 -1.58 9.31 5.36
CA VAL A 473 -1.02 10.46 4.66
C VAL A 473 -1.89 10.76 3.44
N ASN A 474 -2.37 12.01 3.35
CA ASN A 474 -3.03 12.52 2.16
C ASN A 474 -1.97 12.85 1.09
N ILE A 475 -1.79 11.92 0.17
CA ILE A 475 -0.78 12.04 -0.89
C ILE A 475 -1.09 13.21 -1.82
N SER A 476 -2.36 13.50 -2.11
CA SER A 476 -2.72 14.69 -2.89
C SER A 476 -2.27 15.98 -2.20
N ALA A 477 -2.49 16.09 -0.89
CA ALA A 477 -2.00 17.24 -0.11
C ALA A 477 -0.47 17.29 -0.03
N LEU A 478 0.21 16.14 0.00
CA LEU A 478 1.68 16.08 -0.08
C LEU A 478 2.19 16.57 -1.45
N LEU A 479 1.51 16.19 -2.54
CA LEU A 479 1.87 16.61 -3.90
C LEU A 479 1.66 18.12 -4.11
N GLU A 480 0.64 18.68 -3.47
CA GLU A 480 0.35 20.12 -3.48
C GLU A 480 1.15 20.91 -2.43
N SER A 481 1.90 20.22 -1.56
CA SER A 481 2.61 20.88 -0.46
C SER A 481 3.69 21.85 -0.98
N PRO A 482 3.93 22.97 -0.27
CA PRO A 482 5.04 23.88 -0.58
C PRO A 482 6.39 23.17 -0.63
N ILE A 483 6.60 22.15 0.22
CA ILE A 483 7.85 21.37 0.28
C ILE A 483 8.19 20.77 -1.09
N LEU A 484 7.22 20.11 -1.73
CA LEU A 484 7.45 19.45 -3.01
C LEU A 484 7.38 20.42 -4.19
N THR A 485 6.38 21.30 -4.20
CA THR A 485 6.16 22.25 -5.31
C THR A 485 7.28 23.28 -5.40
N GLU A 486 7.75 23.83 -4.27
CA GLU A 486 8.91 24.73 -4.24
C GLU A 486 10.20 23.99 -4.58
N GLY A 487 10.37 22.75 -4.10
CA GLY A 487 11.53 21.91 -4.45
C GLY A 487 11.64 21.67 -5.95
N ILE A 488 10.54 21.30 -6.61
CA ILE A 488 10.49 21.09 -8.06
C ILE A 488 10.75 22.41 -8.81
N ASN A 489 10.13 23.52 -8.37
CA ASN A 489 10.33 24.82 -9.02
C ASN A 489 11.76 25.33 -8.87
N ASN A 490 12.39 25.15 -7.70
CA ASN A 490 13.79 25.48 -7.47
C ASN A 490 14.71 24.62 -8.33
N ALA A 491 14.44 23.31 -8.45
CA ALA A 491 15.21 22.42 -9.30
C ALA A 491 15.12 22.79 -10.79
N LYS A 492 13.92 23.15 -11.28
CA LYS A 492 13.73 23.68 -12.64
C LYS A 492 14.53 24.96 -12.85
N LYS A 493 14.43 25.90 -11.90
CA LYS A 493 15.14 27.17 -11.97
C LYS A 493 16.65 26.96 -11.97
N SER A 494 17.18 26.12 -11.09
CA SER A 494 18.61 25.78 -11.04
C SER A 494 19.11 25.16 -12.34
N LEU A 495 18.30 24.33 -13.01
CA LEU A 495 18.64 23.78 -14.32
C LEU A 495 18.69 24.86 -15.40
N VAL A 496 17.68 25.74 -15.47
CA VAL A 496 17.64 26.86 -16.42
C VAL A 496 18.83 27.80 -16.17
N ASP A 497 19.03 28.24 -14.93
CA ASP A 497 20.12 29.11 -14.53
C ASP A 497 21.49 28.46 -14.83
N GLY A 498 21.60 27.14 -14.62
CA GLY A 498 22.79 26.35 -14.95
C GLY A 498 23.11 26.38 -16.44
N ILE A 499 22.12 26.17 -17.30
CA ILE A 499 22.27 26.20 -18.77
C ILE A 499 22.64 27.60 -19.25
N VAL A 500 21.94 28.62 -18.75
CA VAL A 500 22.19 30.03 -19.11
C VAL A 500 23.60 30.44 -18.69
N LYS A 501 24.03 30.07 -17.47
CA LYS A 501 25.36 30.39 -16.95
C LYS A 501 26.47 29.64 -17.68
N ALA A 502 26.22 28.40 -18.09
CA ALA A 502 27.17 27.61 -18.86
C ALA A 502 27.37 28.14 -20.29
N LYS A 503 26.45 29.00 -20.78
CA LYS A 503 26.54 29.64 -22.11
C LYS A 503 26.84 28.63 -23.21
N LEU A 504 26.10 27.52 -23.21
CA LEU A 504 26.39 26.34 -24.02
C LEU A 504 26.56 26.66 -25.52
N GLY A 505 25.79 27.63 -26.05
CA GLY A 505 25.89 28.09 -27.44
C GLY A 505 27.20 28.85 -27.75
N GLU A 506 27.79 29.56 -26.79
CA GLU A 506 29.08 30.25 -26.94
C GLU A 506 30.26 29.27 -27.00
N ASN A 507 30.10 28.05 -26.46
CA ASN A 507 31.12 26.99 -26.52
C ASN A 507 31.37 26.47 -27.94
N ILE A 508 30.49 26.76 -28.90
CA ILE A 508 30.69 26.47 -30.32
C ILE A 508 31.02 27.78 -31.05
N PRO A 509 32.29 28.03 -31.41
CA PRO A 509 32.68 29.27 -32.06
C PRO A 509 32.04 29.46 -33.47
N ASN A 510 31.71 30.70 -33.84
CA ASN A 510 31.13 31.02 -35.16
C ASN A 510 32.11 30.80 -36.32
N ASP A 511 33.41 30.93 -36.06
CA ASP A 511 34.46 30.69 -37.02
C ASP A 511 34.54 29.21 -37.40
N THR A 512 34.29 28.27 -36.49
CA THR A 512 34.28 26.84 -36.78
C THR A 512 33.24 26.48 -37.86
N ILE A 513 32.01 27.00 -37.74
CA ILE A 513 30.94 26.79 -38.74
C ILE A 513 31.32 27.41 -40.09
N THR A 514 31.82 28.65 -40.03
CA THR A 514 32.21 29.39 -41.23
C THR A 514 33.37 28.70 -41.97
N GLN A 515 34.33 28.15 -41.24
CA GLN A 515 35.46 27.40 -41.77
C GLN A 515 35.00 26.11 -42.44
N ILE A 516 34.12 25.33 -41.80
CA ILE A 516 33.57 24.09 -42.37
C ILE A 516 32.79 24.39 -43.67
N LYS A 517 31.93 25.40 -43.66
CA LYS A 517 31.19 25.84 -44.85
C LYS A 517 32.12 26.27 -45.98
N THR A 518 33.11 27.10 -45.65
CA THR A 518 34.10 27.59 -46.61
C THR A 518 34.89 26.44 -47.20
N PHE A 519 35.27 25.45 -46.38
CA PHE A 519 35.91 24.23 -46.83
C PHE A 519 35.02 23.48 -47.83
N THR A 520 33.76 23.17 -47.47
CA THR A 520 32.85 22.40 -48.33
C THR A 520 32.70 23.05 -49.70
N VAL A 521 32.45 24.36 -49.76
CA VAL A 521 32.31 25.11 -51.01
C VAL A 521 33.64 25.17 -51.79
N THR A 522 34.75 25.44 -51.11
CA THR A 522 36.07 25.54 -51.75
C THR A 522 36.49 24.20 -52.34
N PHE A 523 36.24 23.11 -51.62
CA PHE A 523 36.59 21.77 -52.07
C PHE A 523 35.73 21.34 -53.26
N GLN A 524 34.42 21.59 -53.25
CA GLN A 524 33.53 21.35 -54.39
C GLN A 524 33.96 22.14 -55.65
N ASN A 525 34.39 23.39 -55.48
CA ASN A 525 34.95 24.18 -56.57
C ASN A 525 36.29 23.60 -57.07
N MET A 526 37.14 23.14 -56.15
CA MET A 526 38.44 22.57 -56.48
C MET A 526 38.33 21.23 -57.22
N THR A 527 37.39 20.36 -56.86
CA THR A 527 37.17 19.10 -57.59
C THR A 527 36.64 19.34 -59.00
N THR A 528 35.86 20.41 -59.19
CA THR A 528 35.43 20.87 -60.52
C THR A 528 36.64 21.32 -61.36
N LEU A 529 37.60 22.04 -60.77
CA LEU A 529 38.84 22.46 -61.44
C LEU A 529 39.78 21.29 -61.74
N LEU A 530 39.91 20.34 -60.82
CA LEU A 530 40.73 19.13 -60.99
C LEU A 530 40.10 18.10 -61.94
N ASN A 531 38.82 18.30 -62.28
CA ASN A 531 38.04 17.44 -63.17
C ASN A 531 38.24 15.95 -62.89
N LEU A 532 38.07 15.57 -61.61
CA LEU A 532 38.36 14.22 -61.12
C LEU A 532 37.63 13.14 -61.91
N SER A 533 36.36 13.39 -62.26
CA SER A 533 35.55 12.49 -63.09
C SER A 533 36.15 12.26 -64.48
N ARG A 534 36.74 13.28 -65.12
CA ARG A 534 37.44 13.11 -66.40
C ARG A 534 38.70 12.28 -66.25
N SER A 535 39.50 12.51 -65.20
CA SER A 535 40.70 11.71 -64.92
C SER A 535 40.36 10.24 -64.73
N ALA A 536 39.32 9.94 -63.95
CA ALA A 536 38.83 8.58 -63.74
C ALA A 536 38.34 7.94 -65.04
N LYS A 537 37.46 8.64 -65.78
CA LYS A 537 36.94 8.18 -67.07
C LYS A 537 38.05 7.90 -68.09
N TYR A 538 39.06 8.77 -68.16
CA TYR A 538 40.18 8.60 -69.08
C TYR A 538 41.02 7.36 -68.75
N LEU A 539 41.30 7.12 -67.47
CA LEU A 539 41.98 5.90 -67.00
C LEU A 539 41.17 4.64 -67.31
N GLN A 540 39.84 4.71 -67.23
CA GLN A 540 38.94 3.61 -67.57
C GLN A 540 38.94 3.30 -69.08
N GLU A 541 38.94 4.33 -69.93
CA GLU A 541 38.90 4.17 -71.39
C GLU A 541 40.25 3.69 -71.98
N HIS A 542 41.37 3.98 -71.31
CA HIS A 542 42.72 3.67 -71.79
C HIS A 542 43.38 2.50 -71.04
N VAL A 543 42.58 1.53 -70.61
CA VAL A 543 43.07 0.24 -70.10
C VAL A 543 43.72 -0.54 -71.24
N PHE A 544 44.87 -1.18 -70.99
CA PHE A 544 45.52 -2.01 -72.00
C PHE A 544 44.66 -3.23 -72.33
N LYS A 545 44.45 -3.50 -73.61
CA LYS A 545 43.63 -4.61 -74.10
C LYS A 545 44.39 -5.94 -74.07
N THR A 546 44.81 -6.37 -72.89
CA THR A 546 45.74 -7.48 -72.68
C THR A 546 45.29 -8.79 -73.32
N GLU A 547 44.00 -9.11 -73.25
CA GLU A 547 43.43 -10.30 -73.89
C GLU A 547 43.47 -10.23 -75.41
N GLU A 548 43.17 -9.07 -76.00
CA GLU A 548 43.23 -8.86 -77.45
C GLU A 548 44.68 -8.93 -77.95
N ILE A 549 45.61 -8.32 -77.22
CA ILE A 549 47.05 -8.35 -77.50
C ILE A 549 47.58 -9.79 -77.43
N LYS A 550 47.19 -10.55 -76.41
CA LYS A 550 47.57 -11.96 -76.24
C LYS A 550 47.00 -12.84 -77.33
N THR A 551 45.77 -12.58 -77.75
CA THR A 551 45.10 -13.30 -78.84
C THR A 551 45.81 -13.04 -80.16
N PHE A 552 46.08 -11.77 -80.44
CA PHE A 552 46.83 -11.33 -81.61
C PHE A 552 48.23 -11.97 -81.66
N ALA A 553 48.98 -11.91 -80.55
CA ALA A 553 50.30 -12.52 -80.45
C ALA A 553 50.28 -14.03 -80.75
N ASN A 554 49.22 -14.74 -80.33
CA ASN A 554 49.08 -16.16 -80.57
C ASN A 554 48.75 -16.54 -82.02
N GLN A 555 48.11 -15.64 -82.76
CA GLN A 555 47.75 -15.80 -84.17
C GLN A 555 48.91 -15.50 -85.14
N LEU A 556 50.01 -14.91 -84.65
CA LEU A 556 51.21 -14.68 -85.45
C LEU A 556 51.80 -16.01 -85.96
N SER A 557 52.22 -16.01 -87.23
CA SER A 557 52.83 -17.16 -87.91
C SER A 557 54.17 -17.58 -87.28
N SER A 558 54.61 -18.82 -87.56
CA SER A 558 55.81 -19.41 -86.94
C SER A 558 57.13 -18.65 -87.21
N ASN A 559 57.21 -17.92 -88.32
CA ASN A 559 58.32 -17.02 -88.65
C ASN A 559 58.38 -15.73 -87.80
N CYS A 560 57.38 -15.50 -86.94
CA CYS A 560 57.25 -14.34 -86.04
C CYS A 560 57.36 -14.71 -84.55
N SER A 561 58.03 -15.82 -84.26
CA SER A 561 58.21 -16.34 -82.89
C SER A 561 58.83 -15.32 -81.93
N VAL A 562 59.76 -14.48 -82.42
CA VAL A 562 60.41 -13.42 -81.62
C VAL A 562 59.43 -12.34 -81.20
N GLN A 563 58.59 -11.85 -82.11
CA GLN A 563 57.56 -10.82 -81.84
C GLN A 563 56.46 -11.38 -80.94
N LYS A 564 56.03 -12.63 -81.19
CA LYS A 564 55.09 -13.36 -80.33
C LYS A 564 55.61 -13.45 -78.89
N GLY A 565 56.87 -13.84 -78.69
CA GLY A 565 57.49 -13.88 -77.36
C GLY A 565 57.47 -12.52 -76.65
N LYS A 566 57.91 -11.46 -77.34
CA LYS A 566 57.92 -10.10 -76.78
C LYS A 566 56.53 -9.60 -76.38
N LEU A 567 55.50 -9.85 -77.19
CA LEU A 567 54.12 -9.45 -76.87
C LEU A 567 53.58 -10.24 -75.67
N ILE A 568 53.81 -11.55 -75.62
CA ILE A 568 53.37 -12.39 -74.49
C ILE A 568 54.06 -11.98 -73.18
N ASP A 569 55.37 -11.70 -73.21
CA ASP A 569 56.13 -11.25 -72.03
C ASP A 569 55.67 -9.86 -71.55
N LEU A 570 55.25 -8.99 -72.48
CA LEU A 570 54.72 -7.67 -72.16
C LEU A 570 53.32 -7.76 -71.53
N VAL A 571 52.45 -8.68 -71.96
CA VAL A 571 51.07 -8.82 -71.47
C VAL A 571 50.99 -8.92 -69.94
N SER A 572 51.84 -9.71 -69.28
CA SER A 572 51.85 -9.84 -67.81
C SER A 572 52.15 -8.49 -67.10
N GLN A 573 53.02 -7.68 -67.70
CA GLN A 573 53.34 -6.35 -67.19
C GLN A 573 52.19 -5.36 -67.44
N LEU A 574 51.50 -5.51 -68.58
CA LEU A 574 50.31 -4.72 -68.92
C LEU A 574 49.11 -5.04 -68.00
N GLU A 575 48.94 -6.29 -67.58
CA GLU A 575 47.94 -6.69 -66.60
C GLU A 575 48.23 -6.05 -65.23
N THR A 576 49.49 -6.06 -64.81
CA THR A 576 49.92 -5.43 -63.55
C THR A 576 49.64 -3.93 -63.53
N ILE A 577 49.95 -3.22 -64.63
CA ILE A 577 49.67 -1.78 -64.72
C ILE A 577 48.17 -1.48 -64.84
N ASN A 578 47.38 -2.36 -65.48
CA ASN A 578 45.91 -2.24 -65.50
C ASN A 578 45.33 -2.27 -64.09
N VAL A 579 45.84 -3.15 -63.21
CA VAL A 579 45.41 -3.19 -61.80
C VAL A 579 45.77 -1.89 -61.07
N ALA A 580 46.98 -1.36 -61.26
CA ALA A 580 47.39 -0.09 -60.66
C ALA A 580 46.57 1.10 -61.20
N SER A 581 46.29 1.12 -62.52
CA SER A 581 45.42 2.10 -63.17
C SER A 581 44.00 2.05 -62.62
N SER A 582 43.43 0.86 -62.44
CA SER A 582 42.10 0.68 -61.84
C SER A 582 42.05 1.22 -60.41
N LYS A 583 43.05 0.93 -59.57
CA LYS A 583 43.10 1.47 -58.20
C LYS A 583 43.22 2.99 -58.19
N LEU A 584 44.00 3.56 -59.11
CA LEU A 584 44.12 5.01 -59.25
C LEU A 584 42.80 5.64 -59.71
N ARG A 585 42.09 5.02 -60.66
CA ARG A 585 40.73 5.40 -61.07
C ARG A 585 39.77 5.37 -59.88
N ASP A 586 39.75 4.26 -59.14
CA ASP A 586 38.83 4.08 -58.00
C ASP A 586 39.07 5.15 -56.92
N ALA A 587 40.32 5.57 -56.73
CA ALA A 587 40.64 6.68 -55.83
C ALA A 587 40.13 8.04 -56.37
N TYR A 588 40.21 8.30 -57.68
CA TYR A 588 39.60 9.50 -58.28
C TYR A 588 38.08 9.51 -58.15
N ASP A 589 37.43 8.38 -58.43
CA ASP A 589 35.98 8.23 -58.29
C ASP A 589 35.55 8.36 -56.83
N GLY A 590 36.28 7.74 -55.90
CA GLY A 590 36.04 7.86 -54.46
C GLY A 590 36.15 9.29 -53.97
N LEU A 591 37.21 10.01 -54.36
CA LEU A 591 37.38 11.42 -54.01
C LEU A 591 36.25 12.30 -54.59
N ASN A 592 35.83 12.03 -55.84
CA ASN A 592 34.75 12.78 -56.48
C ASN A 592 33.39 12.53 -55.82
N ASN A 593 33.04 11.26 -55.58
CA ASN A 593 31.73 10.87 -55.05
C ASN A 593 31.53 11.40 -53.62
N GLU A 594 32.52 11.26 -52.75
CA GLU A 594 32.46 11.78 -51.37
C GLU A 594 32.35 13.31 -51.35
N THR A 595 33.02 14.00 -52.29
CA THR A 595 32.89 15.46 -52.42
C THR A 595 31.48 15.91 -52.79
N MET A 596 30.82 15.18 -53.69
CA MET A 596 29.46 15.49 -54.13
C MET A 596 28.42 15.17 -53.05
N ALA A 597 28.70 14.19 -52.19
CA ALA A 597 27.87 13.85 -51.04
C ALA A 597 28.07 14.81 -49.86
N LEU A 598 29.21 15.50 -49.77
CA LEU A 598 29.53 16.40 -48.66
C LEU A 598 28.58 17.61 -48.62
N ASN A 599 27.82 17.72 -47.53
CA ASN A 599 26.87 18.81 -47.31
C ASN A 599 26.93 19.33 -45.87
N SER A 600 27.38 20.57 -45.68
CA SER A 600 27.44 21.23 -44.37
C SER A 600 26.12 21.84 -43.91
N THR A 601 25.08 21.89 -44.76
CA THR A 601 23.84 22.63 -44.48
C THR A 601 23.10 22.11 -43.25
N LYS A 602 23.04 20.77 -43.07
CA LYS A 602 22.41 20.16 -41.89
C LYS A 602 23.15 20.60 -40.61
N LEU A 603 24.48 20.51 -40.62
CA LEU A 603 25.31 20.93 -39.49
C LEU A 603 25.15 22.42 -39.16
N GLU A 604 25.12 23.28 -40.18
CA GLU A 604 24.89 24.72 -40.02
C GLU A 604 23.55 25.02 -39.34
N LEU A 605 22.46 24.45 -39.85
CA LEU A 605 21.11 24.68 -39.34
C LEU A 605 20.95 24.20 -37.90
N GLU A 606 21.47 23.01 -37.57
CA GLU A 606 21.34 22.45 -36.22
C GLU A 606 22.20 23.23 -35.21
N ILE A 607 23.41 23.70 -35.58
CA ILE A 607 24.21 24.56 -34.68
C ILE A 607 23.55 25.94 -34.50
N GLU A 608 22.98 26.54 -35.54
CA GLU A 608 22.23 27.80 -35.40
C GLU A 608 21.01 27.62 -34.50
N ALA A 609 20.26 26.52 -34.64
CA ALA A 609 19.14 26.19 -33.78
C ALA A 609 19.58 26.00 -32.32
N PHE A 610 20.68 25.28 -32.06
CA PHE A 610 21.25 25.11 -30.73
C PHE A 610 21.66 26.45 -30.10
N LYS A 611 22.37 27.30 -30.84
CA LYS A 611 22.77 28.63 -30.37
C LYS A 611 21.58 29.50 -30.03
N LYS A 612 20.53 29.47 -30.86
CA LYS A 612 19.29 30.20 -30.58
C LYS A 612 18.60 29.66 -29.33
N ALA A 613 18.49 28.35 -29.17
CA ALA A 613 17.85 27.71 -28.03
C ALA A 613 18.59 27.97 -26.69
N THR A 614 19.88 28.29 -26.75
CA THR A 614 20.75 28.51 -25.58
C THR A 614 21.22 29.97 -25.42
N ALA A 615 20.66 30.90 -26.20
CA ALA A 615 21.14 32.28 -26.29
C ALA A 615 20.94 33.09 -24.99
N ASP A 616 19.77 32.94 -24.36
CA ASP A 616 19.37 33.66 -23.17
C ASP A 616 18.35 32.87 -22.35
N GLU A 617 18.03 33.38 -21.16
CA GLU A 617 17.07 32.78 -20.24
C GLU A 617 15.67 32.60 -20.86
N THR A 618 15.23 33.51 -21.73
CA THR A 618 13.93 33.41 -22.38
C THR A 618 13.89 32.24 -23.36
N SER A 619 14.94 32.10 -24.16
CA SER A 619 15.09 31.04 -25.16
C SER A 619 15.24 29.67 -24.51
N VAL A 620 16.01 29.58 -23.43
CA VAL A 620 16.14 28.35 -22.64
C VAL A 620 14.80 27.98 -22.02
N ASN A 621 14.10 28.91 -21.36
CA ASN A 621 12.78 28.65 -20.78
C ASN A 621 11.77 28.17 -21.83
N GLN A 622 11.70 28.81 -23.00
CA GLN A 622 10.81 28.38 -24.09
C GLN A 622 11.13 26.97 -24.60
N THR A 623 12.42 26.64 -24.71
CA THR A 623 12.87 25.31 -25.15
C THR A 623 12.55 24.23 -24.11
N LEU A 624 12.58 24.60 -22.83
CA LEU A 624 12.46 23.67 -21.70
C LEU A 624 11.07 23.59 -21.08
N ASP A 625 10.15 24.49 -21.42
CA ASP A 625 8.81 24.58 -20.80
C ASP A 625 8.09 23.22 -20.82
N LYS A 626 7.94 22.64 -22.02
CA LYS A 626 7.30 21.33 -22.17
C LYS A 626 8.11 20.19 -21.53
N PRO A 627 9.41 20.01 -21.81
CA PRO A 627 10.21 18.97 -21.14
C PRO A 627 10.16 19.01 -19.61
N LEU A 628 10.21 20.20 -19.00
CA LEU A 628 10.17 20.37 -17.55
C LEU A 628 8.76 20.17 -16.98
N SER A 629 7.72 20.54 -17.73
CA SER A 629 6.33 20.23 -17.39
C SER A 629 6.09 18.71 -17.41
N ASP A 630 6.52 18.03 -18.47
CA ASP A 630 6.38 16.57 -18.63
C ASP A 630 7.15 15.82 -17.54
N PHE A 631 8.39 16.24 -17.23
CA PHE A 631 9.17 15.72 -16.10
C PHE A 631 8.45 15.90 -14.76
N THR A 632 7.82 17.06 -14.54
CA THR A 632 7.07 17.33 -13.30
C THR A 632 5.88 16.39 -13.18
N ALA A 633 5.11 16.24 -14.25
CA ALA A 633 3.95 15.36 -14.27
C ALA A 633 4.36 13.90 -13.99
N ALA A 634 5.42 13.41 -14.62
CA ALA A 634 5.93 12.05 -14.42
C ALA A 634 6.46 11.82 -13.00
N LEU A 635 7.20 12.78 -12.45
CA LEU A 635 7.69 12.74 -11.08
C LEU A 635 6.54 12.72 -10.06
N LEU A 636 5.56 13.61 -10.22
CA LEU A 636 4.39 13.68 -9.33
C LEU A 636 3.52 12.42 -9.43
N ASP A 637 3.31 11.86 -10.61
CA ASP A 637 2.58 10.60 -10.78
C ASP A 637 3.31 9.43 -10.10
N SER A 638 4.64 9.37 -10.22
CA SER A 638 5.44 8.35 -9.56
C SER A 638 5.42 8.50 -8.03
N ILE A 639 5.52 9.73 -7.50
CA ILE A 639 5.33 10.00 -6.07
C ILE A 639 3.93 9.60 -5.62
N ASN A 640 2.90 9.91 -6.41
CA ASN A 640 1.52 9.56 -6.09
C ASN A 640 1.36 8.04 -5.95
N LYS A 641 1.83 7.28 -6.93
CA LYS A 641 1.72 5.83 -6.96
C LYS A 641 2.51 5.16 -5.84
N THR A 642 3.81 5.43 -5.76
CA THR A 642 4.69 4.81 -4.75
C THR A 642 4.31 5.25 -3.34
N GLY A 643 4.01 6.54 -3.16
CA GLY A 643 3.54 7.09 -1.89
C GLY A 643 2.23 6.43 -1.45
N SER A 644 1.20 6.45 -2.30
CA SER A 644 -0.12 5.90 -1.95
C SER A 644 -0.04 4.42 -1.58
N GLU A 645 0.69 3.60 -2.34
CA GLU A 645 0.83 2.18 -2.02
C GLU A 645 1.59 1.94 -0.71
N ALA A 646 2.67 2.71 -0.47
CA ALA A 646 3.50 2.56 0.73
C ALA A 646 2.74 3.02 2.00
N PHE A 647 2.09 4.18 1.93
CA PHE A 647 1.32 4.72 3.06
C PHE A 647 0.01 3.96 3.31
N ALA A 648 -0.58 3.33 2.30
CA ALA A 648 -1.73 2.44 2.49
C ALA A 648 -1.31 1.18 3.26
N LYS A 649 -0.22 0.53 2.84
CA LYS A 649 0.34 -0.63 3.55
C LYS A 649 0.74 -0.30 4.98
N LEU A 650 1.33 0.89 5.20
CA LEU A 650 1.58 1.39 6.53
C LEU A 650 0.28 1.43 7.35
N THR A 651 -0.74 2.13 6.84
CA THR A 651 -2.02 2.34 7.53
C THR A 651 -2.71 1.02 7.88
N GLN A 652 -2.70 0.07 6.94
CA GLN A 652 -3.19 -1.29 7.15
C GLN A 652 -2.42 -2.07 8.22
N SER A 653 -1.17 -1.71 8.51
CA SER A 653 -0.33 -2.40 9.50
C SER A 653 -0.27 -1.68 10.85
N LEU A 654 -0.84 -0.48 10.95
CA LEU A 654 -0.89 0.32 12.17
C LEU A 654 -1.96 -0.17 13.14
N LEU A 655 -1.65 -0.17 14.43
CA LEU A 655 -2.54 -0.60 15.52
C LEU A 655 -3.09 -2.05 15.32
N PRO A 656 -2.25 -3.09 15.31
CA PRO A 656 -2.72 -4.48 15.21
C PRO A 656 -3.71 -4.81 16.34
N CYS A 657 -4.97 -5.08 16.00
CA CYS A 657 -6.07 -4.99 16.97
C CYS A 657 -6.62 -6.33 17.48
N GLY A 658 -5.98 -7.46 17.18
CA GLY A 658 -6.45 -8.78 17.65
C GLY A 658 -6.54 -8.89 19.18
N SER A 659 -5.58 -8.35 19.93
CA SER A 659 -5.66 -8.30 21.40
C SER A 659 -6.77 -7.37 21.90
N LEU A 660 -7.00 -6.24 21.22
CA LEU A 660 -8.09 -5.33 21.56
C LEU A 660 -9.46 -5.99 21.36
N TYR A 661 -9.62 -6.80 20.31
CA TYR A 661 -10.83 -7.62 20.10
C TYR A 661 -11.10 -8.54 21.30
N TYR A 662 -10.10 -9.31 21.75
CA TYR A 662 -10.28 -10.21 22.90
C TYR A 662 -10.57 -9.45 24.20
N ALA A 663 -9.93 -8.29 24.41
CA ALA A 663 -10.24 -7.43 25.55
C ALA A 663 -11.72 -7.01 25.51
N VAL A 664 -12.18 -6.34 24.45
CA VAL A 664 -13.57 -5.86 24.35
C VAL A 664 -14.58 -7.01 24.38
N LYS A 665 -14.31 -8.11 23.66
CA LYS A 665 -15.17 -9.31 23.65
C LYS A 665 -15.34 -9.87 25.06
N SER A 666 -14.28 -9.91 25.88
CA SER A 666 -14.35 -10.45 27.24
C SER A 666 -15.32 -9.70 28.14
N VAL A 667 -15.29 -8.36 28.12
CA VAL A 667 -16.18 -7.52 28.95
C VAL A 667 -17.62 -7.54 28.43
N VAL A 668 -17.81 -7.51 27.10
CA VAL A 668 -19.15 -7.60 26.50
C VAL A 668 -19.77 -8.96 26.80
N PHE A 669 -19.03 -10.06 26.65
CA PHE A 669 -19.52 -11.40 26.94
C PHE A 669 -19.75 -11.60 28.45
N MET A 670 -18.97 -10.94 29.32
CA MET A 670 -19.19 -10.94 30.77
C MET A 670 -20.50 -10.29 31.17
N GLY A 671 -20.83 -9.13 30.60
CA GLY A 671 -22.10 -8.47 30.90
C GLY A 671 -23.30 -9.17 30.26
N CYS A 672 -23.16 -9.46 28.97
CA CYS A 672 -24.28 -9.70 28.05
C CYS A 672 -24.28 -11.07 27.37
N GLY A 673 -23.26 -11.90 27.57
CA GLY A 673 -23.24 -13.25 27.04
C GLY A 673 -24.35 -14.12 27.64
N PRO A 674 -24.69 -15.27 27.03
CA PRO A 674 -25.73 -16.18 27.54
C PRO A 674 -25.46 -16.64 28.99
N SER A 675 -24.19 -16.82 29.33
CA SER A 675 -23.72 -17.15 30.67
C SER A 675 -23.21 -15.92 31.43
N GLY A 676 -23.51 -14.69 31.00
CA GLY A 676 -22.99 -13.45 31.58
C GLY A 676 -23.71 -13.00 32.86
N LEU A 677 -23.37 -11.80 33.35
CA LEU A 677 -23.88 -11.23 34.59
C LEU A 677 -25.37 -10.85 34.49
N ALA A 678 -25.80 -10.18 33.41
CA ALA A 678 -27.18 -9.72 33.29
C ALA A 678 -28.21 -10.88 33.31
N PRO A 679 -28.03 -11.98 32.56
CA PRO A 679 -28.91 -13.15 32.67
C PRO A 679 -28.89 -13.80 34.05
N ARG A 680 -27.73 -13.86 34.72
CA ARG A 680 -27.60 -14.46 36.07
C ARG A 680 -28.32 -13.63 37.14
N VAL A 681 -28.16 -12.31 37.11
CA VAL A 681 -28.86 -11.39 38.04
C VAL A 681 -30.37 -11.43 37.80
N PHE A 682 -30.80 -11.46 36.53
CA PHE A 682 -32.20 -11.63 36.18
C PHE A 682 -32.76 -12.96 36.70
N ALA A 683 -32.08 -14.08 36.44
CA ALA A 683 -32.51 -15.41 36.88
C ALA A 683 -32.60 -15.49 38.41
N TRP A 684 -31.59 -14.98 39.13
CA TRP A 684 -31.61 -14.93 40.59
C TRP A 684 -32.77 -14.09 41.14
N GLY A 685 -33.00 -12.88 40.60
CA GLY A 685 -34.13 -12.03 40.98
C GLY A 685 -35.48 -12.67 40.67
N LEU A 686 -35.60 -13.36 39.54
CA LEU A 686 -36.82 -14.07 39.13
C LEU A 686 -37.15 -15.19 40.12
N PHE A 687 -36.17 -16.03 40.50
CA PHE A 687 -36.39 -17.10 41.47
C PHE A 687 -36.69 -16.55 42.87
N LEU A 688 -36.11 -15.41 43.26
CA LEU A 688 -36.51 -14.72 44.49
C LEU A 688 -37.97 -14.27 44.44
N SER A 689 -38.39 -13.67 43.31
CA SER A 689 -39.77 -13.25 43.09
C SER A 689 -40.74 -14.44 43.12
N LEU A 690 -40.37 -15.58 42.53
CA LEU A 690 -41.17 -16.81 42.58
C LEU A 690 -41.29 -17.35 44.01
N CYS A 691 -40.18 -17.38 44.77
CA CYS A 691 -40.22 -17.76 46.19
C CYS A 691 -41.19 -16.89 47.00
N LEU A 692 -41.15 -15.57 46.80
CA LEU A 692 -42.06 -14.63 47.48
C LEU A 692 -43.51 -14.80 47.03
N PHE A 693 -43.74 -15.01 45.74
CA PHE A 693 -45.06 -15.30 45.17
C PHE A 693 -45.66 -16.55 45.81
N PHE A 694 -44.95 -17.69 45.77
CA PHE A 694 -45.44 -18.93 46.38
C PHE A 694 -45.58 -18.83 47.89
N THR A 695 -44.72 -18.05 48.58
CA THR A 695 -44.86 -17.77 50.02
C THR A 695 -46.17 -17.03 50.31
N PHE A 696 -46.46 -15.96 49.56
CA PHE A 696 -47.67 -15.16 49.73
C PHE A 696 -48.95 -15.98 49.42
N PHE A 697 -48.97 -16.71 48.31
CA PHE A 697 -50.13 -17.51 47.93
C PHE A 697 -50.32 -18.74 48.83
N SER A 698 -49.25 -19.36 49.32
CA SER A 698 -49.34 -20.43 50.32
C SER A 698 -49.95 -19.92 51.61
N LEU A 699 -49.55 -18.73 52.07
CA LEU A 699 -50.15 -18.07 53.24
C LEU A 699 -51.64 -17.83 53.02
N LEU A 700 -52.02 -17.23 51.89
CA LEU A 700 -53.42 -16.97 51.55
C LEU A 700 -54.23 -18.26 51.48
N SER A 701 -53.69 -19.31 50.86
CA SER A 701 -54.33 -20.61 50.73
C SER A 701 -54.52 -21.29 52.09
N LEU A 702 -53.52 -21.21 52.99
CA LEU A 702 -53.66 -21.67 54.37
C LEU A 702 -54.69 -20.85 55.16
N CYS A 703 -54.78 -19.53 54.95
CA CYS A 703 -55.83 -18.71 55.54
C CYS A 703 -57.22 -19.11 55.05
N LEU A 704 -57.36 -19.41 53.76
CA LEU A 704 -58.62 -19.90 53.18
C LEU A 704 -58.96 -21.28 53.72
N LEU A 705 -58.00 -22.21 53.76
CA LEU A 705 -58.18 -23.55 54.33
C LEU A 705 -58.64 -23.47 55.79
N TRP A 706 -58.01 -22.63 56.60
CA TRP A 706 -58.42 -22.38 57.98
C TRP A 706 -59.86 -21.86 58.09
N ARG A 707 -60.26 -20.89 57.23
CA ARG A 707 -61.63 -20.36 57.22
C ARG A 707 -62.64 -21.42 56.81
N VAL A 708 -62.35 -22.19 55.76
CA VAL A 708 -63.23 -23.27 55.27
C VAL A 708 -63.37 -24.36 56.33
N GLN A 709 -62.27 -24.78 56.96
CA GLN A 709 -62.29 -25.76 58.06
C GLN A 709 -63.08 -25.28 59.27
N LYS A 710 -62.91 -24.01 59.67
CA LYS A 710 -63.65 -23.43 60.79
C LYS A 710 -65.15 -23.30 60.52
N HIS A 711 -65.54 -23.03 59.26
CA HIS A 711 -66.94 -22.96 58.86
C HIS A 711 -67.57 -24.32 58.65
N HIS A 712 -66.83 -25.32 58.17
CA HIS A 712 -67.32 -26.69 57.97
C HIS A 712 -67.39 -27.49 59.28
N ALA A 713 -66.57 -27.14 60.28
CA ALA A 713 -66.58 -27.74 61.62
C ALA A 713 -67.57 -27.09 62.61
N LYS A 714 -68.22 -25.98 62.24
CA LYS A 714 -69.33 -25.35 62.97
C LYS A 714 -70.63 -25.82 62.36
#